data_AF-A0A972TBE3-F1
#
_entry.id   AF-A0A972TBE3-F1
#
_cell.length_a   1.000
_cell.length_b   1.000
_cell.length_c   1.000
_cell.angle_alpha   90.00
_cell.angle_beta   90.00
_cell.angle_gamma   90.00
#
_symmetry.space_group_name_H-M   'P 1'
#
loop_
_entity.id
_entity.type
_entity.pdbx_description
1 polymer ?
#
loop_
_entity_poly.entity_id
_entity_poly.type
_entity_poly.pdbx_seq_one_letter_code
_entity_poly.pdbx_strand_id
1 'polypeptide(L)'
;MSDNSVKIGIYICSGCEIGQCLDVDSMVKVAEKECKAAVVKTSEHLCDPEGVKMINDDIASEALNRVVICGCSAREKTAEFYFSPPVMVERVNLREYVAWSQEPNEEETQELAEDYIIMGAARAGRCELPEVLEQEIDKTIMVVGGGVSGMTAALSAAGAGYKVVLVEKEAELGGWSRRFSKVFPKSPPYKELEQPLHIELIKKIEANDNITVHKSTVIKKMSGAPGLFDVTLRNGGEPVQIRIGSVVQATGWKPYDPEKLGHLGYGASPNVITNVQLEEMVKDGEVKRPSDGKKVESVAFIQCAGSRDQDHLPYCSAVCCRASMKQAKYIREMYPDCKVYILYKDVRSPGQFELFYQSVQDDEGVFFIKGEVAGVGQDSEGGVVVELTDTLMGEDMRVQADMLVLASGMVPTTKVEEIVEEPAEDKPAEEKGDDKKKVGASAEAGAKILNLDYRLGTDLPTLKYGFPDSHFICFPYETRRTGIYAAGAVRAPMDFAGAVNDAYGAALKAIQAVECIDRGEAVHPRTGDVALPEFYLERCTQCKRCTEECPFGSLDEDEKGTPLPNPNRCRRCGICMGACPERIVSFKDYSIPIIGSMIKALDIPEEFDEKPRVLAFMCENDAVPALDIAAAHRMKWSPYIRIIPLRCLGSMNVVWIADALSAGYDGIILIGCKYGDDYQCHYVHGSELANTRMENVQDKLKQLVLETERVVITSVSLNEWAKIPEIFAEFMEGIDAVGPNPYK
;
A
#
# COMPACT_ATOMS: atom_id res chain seq x y z
N MET A 1 -1.38 -26.99 37.24
CA MET A 1 -2.05 -25.67 37.26
C MET A 1 -1.01 -24.69 37.72
N SER A 2 -0.26 -24.10 36.79
CA SER A 2 0.65 -23.00 37.12
C SER A 2 -0.18 -21.81 37.56
N ASP A 3 0.23 -21.17 38.65
CA ASP A 3 -0.39 -19.95 39.16
C ASP A 3 -0.43 -18.89 38.05
N ASN A 4 -1.64 -18.55 37.60
CA ASN A 4 -1.88 -17.66 36.46
C ASN A 4 -1.95 -16.18 36.90
N SER A 5 -1.41 -15.85 38.07
CA SER A 5 -1.38 -14.50 38.61
C SER A 5 -0.59 -13.55 37.68
N VAL A 6 -1.17 -12.40 37.36
CA VAL A 6 -0.48 -11.34 36.60
C VAL A 6 0.71 -10.81 37.42
N LYS A 7 1.91 -10.86 36.85
CA LYS A 7 3.16 -10.35 37.45
C LYS A 7 3.84 -9.39 36.49
N ILE A 8 3.74 -8.10 36.80
CA ILE A 8 4.27 -7.01 35.98
C ILE A 8 5.60 -6.53 36.58
N GLY A 9 6.63 -6.46 35.74
CA GLY A 9 7.84 -5.68 36.03
C GLY A 9 7.80 -4.34 35.28
N ILE A 10 8.05 -3.24 35.97
CA ILE A 10 8.11 -1.89 35.38
C ILE A 10 9.56 -1.40 35.40
N TYR A 11 10.07 -0.99 34.25
CA TYR A 11 11.45 -0.54 34.09
C TYR A 11 11.48 0.87 33.53
N ILE A 12 12.16 1.79 34.24
CA ILE A 12 12.17 3.22 33.91
C ILE A 12 13.56 3.64 33.44
N CYS A 13 13.63 4.16 32.22
CA CYS A 13 14.85 4.72 31.63
C CYS A 13 15.06 6.15 32.14
N SER A 14 16.25 6.51 32.60
CA SER A 14 16.58 7.88 33.03
C SER A 14 17.46 8.64 32.04
N GLY A 15 18.06 7.97 31.06
CA GLY A 15 18.85 8.58 30.00
C GLY A 15 18.01 9.31 28.95
N CYS A 16 18.68 9.83 27.91
CA CYS A 16 18.04 10.61 26.84
C CYS A 16 17.18 11.78 27.35
N GLU A 17 17.68 12.51 28.35
CA GLU A 17 17.03 13.68 28.99
C GLU A 17 15.84 13.37 29.90
N ILE A 18 15.39 12.12 30.00
CA ILE A 18 14.22 11.75 30.83
C ILE A 18 14.45 12.10 32.30
N GLY A 19 15.55 11.63 32.90
CA GLY A 19 15.89 11.91 34.31
C GLY A 19 16.42 13.32 34.57
N GLN A 20 16.62 14.13 33.52
CA GLN A 20 16.90 15.56 33.66
C GLN A 20 15.62 16.40 33.70
N CYS A 21 14.53 15.83 33.18
CA CYS A 21 13.22 16.46 33.05
C CYS A 21 12.24 16.00 34.15
N LEU A 22 12.40 14.76 34.64
CA LEU A 22 11.46 14.08 35.53
C LEU A 22 12.15 13.53 36.78
N ASP A 23 11.42 13.54 37.90
CA ASP A 23 11.81 12.85 39.13
C ASP A 23 11.57 11.34 38.99
N VAL A 24 12.67 10.61 38.78
CA VAL A 24 12.67 9.16 38.63
C VAL A 24 12.27 8.44 39.93
N ASP A 25 12.61 8.99 41.10
CA ASP A 25 12.24 8.38 42.38
C ASP A 25 10.74 8.52 42.65
N SER A 26 10.11 9.60 42.19
CA SER A 26 8.65 9.74 42.22
C SER A 26 7.97 8.71 41.30
N MET A 27 8.46 8.57 40.06
CA MET A 27 7.93 7.58 39.11
C MET A 27 8.06 6.14 39.63
N VAL A 28 9.16 5.81 40.33
CA VAL A 28 9.33 4.51 41.01
C VAL A 28 8.23 4.29 42.06
N LYS A 29 7.92 5.29 42.89
CA LYS A 29 6.87 5.19 43.90
C LYS A 29 5.49 4.97 43.29
N VAL A 30 5.18 5.61 42.16
CA VAL A 30 3.93 5.40 41.41
C VAL A 30 3.86 3.96 40.89
N ALA A 31 4.95 3.47 40.28
CA ALA A 31 5.04 2.09 39.81
C ALA A 31 4.87 1.06 40.94
N GLU A 32 5.40 1.33 42.14
CA GLU A 32 5.29 0.44 43.31
C GLU A 32 3.90 0.50 43.97
N LYS A 33 3.37 1.71 44.23
CA LYS A 33 2.18 1.89 45.07
C LYS A 33 0.88 1.82 44.29
N GLU A 34 0.83 2.48 43.14
CA GLU A 34 -0.39 2.63 42.35
C GLU A 34 -0.51 1.48 41.35
N CYS A 35 0.58 1.19 40.63
CA CYS A 35 0.60 0.11 39.66
C CYS A 35 0.80 -1.28 40.32
N LYS A 36 1.27 -1.31 41.58
CA LYS A 36 1.53 -2.55 42.34
C LYS A 36 2.41 -3.53 41.58
N ALA A 37 3.43 -3.01 40.89
CA ALA A 37 4.36 -3.82 40.13
C ALA A 37 5.13 -4.78 41.05
N ALA A 38 5.40 -6.00 40.57
CA ALA A 38 6.16 -6.99 41.32
C ALA A 38 7.65 -6.62 41.39
N VAL A 39 8.14 -5.96 40.33
CA VAL A 39 9.52 -5.47 40.21
C VAL A 39 9.47 -4.06 39.66
N VAL A 40 10.22 -3.14 40.26
CA VAL A 40 10.46 -1.80 39.72
C VAL A 40 11.97 -1.57 39.71
N LYS A 41 12.52 -1.24 38.54
CA LYS A 41 13.95 -0.92 38.40
C LYS A 41 14.17 0.25 37.47
N THR A 42 15.30 0.91 37.67
CA THR A 42 15.74 2.05 36.86
C THR A 42 17.08 1.74 36.22
N SER A 43 17.32 2.32 35.05
CA SER A 43 18.64 2.29 34.41
C SER A 43 18.79 3.57 33.59
N GLU A 44 20.03 4.06 33.45
CA GLU A 44 20.30 5.15 32.54
C GLU A 44 19.88 4.77 31.12
N HIS A 45 20.26 3.57 30.65
CA HIS A 45 19.95 3.10 29.31
C HIS A 45 19.40 1.67 29.37
N LEU A 46 18.07 1.53 29.32
CA LEU A 46 17.43 0.20 29.31
C LEU A 46 17.71 -0.60 28.04
N CYS A 47 18.02 0.07 26.92
CA CYS A 47 18.29 -0.57 25.62
C CYS A 47 19.73 -1.07 25.46
N ASP A 48 20.63 -0.72 26.38
CA ASP A 48 22.00 -1.24 26.34
C ASP A 48 22.04 -2.71 26.81
N PRO A 49 23.10 -3.47 26.45
CA PRO A 49 23.18 -4.89 26.78
C PRO A 49 23.00 -5.21 28.27
N GLU A 50 23.48 -4.35 29.17
CA GLU A 50 23.32 -4.52 30.62
C GLU A 50 21.86 -4.32 31.06
N GLY A 51 21.15 -3.33 30.50
CA GLY A 51 19.74 -3.07 30.76
C GLY A 51 18.85 -4.21 30.27
N VAL A 52 19.06 -4.68 29.04
CA VAL A 52 18.34 -5.83 28.46
C VAL A 52 18.64 -7.10 29.25
N LYS A 53 19.88 -7.30 29.69
CA LYS A 53 20.24 -8.45 30.54
C LYS A 53 19.53 -8.40 31.88
N MET A 54 19.51 -7.25 32.56
CA MET A 54 18.80 -7.05 33.83
C MET A 54 17.33 -7.45 33.71
N ILE A 55 16.65 -6.99 32.66
CA ILE A 55 15.24 -7.31 32.43
C ILE A 55 15.05 -8.81 32.18
N ASN A 56 15.90 -9.45 31.37
CA ASN A 56 15.83 -10.90 31.12
C ASN A 56 16.08 -11.72 32.40
N ASP A 57 17.04 -11.32 33.22
CA ASP A 57 17.33 -11.98 34.49
C ASP A 57 16.09 -11.93 35.40
N ASP A 58 15.43 -10.77 35.50
CA ASP A 58 14.22 -10.58 36.32
C ASP A 58 13.00 -11.33 35.78
N ILE A 59 12.83 -11.37 34.44
CA ILE A 59 11.79 -12.20 33.81
C ILE A 59 11.92 -13.65 34.29
N ALA A 60 13.14 -14.18 34.32
CA ALA A 60 13.40 -15.55 34.75
C ALA A 60 13.30 -15.73 36.27
N SER A 61 13.89 -14.85 37.08
CA SER A 61 14.00 -15.04 38.53
C SER A 61 12.70 -14.73 39.28
N GLU A 62 11.96 -13.70 38.86
CA GLU A 62 10.72 -13.26 39.52
C GLU A 62 9.46 -13.87 38.88
N ALA A 63 9.66 -14.65 37.82
CA ALA A 63 8.62 -15.23 36.98
C ALA A 63 7.66 -14.16 36.44
N LEU A 64 8.21 -13.05 35.93
CA LEU A 64 7.42 -12.00 35.31
C LEU A 64 6.78 -12.53 34.04
N ASN A 65 5.49 -12.27 33.87
CA ASN A 65 4.77 -12.61 32.64
C ASN A 65 4.37 -11.38 31.83
N ARG A 66 4.59 -10.17 32.38
CA ARG A 66 4.39 -8.87 31.73
C ARG A 66 5.56 -7.95 32.05
N VAL A 67 5.99 -7.17 31.07
CA VAL A 67 7.03 -6.15 31.24
C VAL A 67 6.54 -4.82 30.68
N VAL A 68 6.66 -3.74 31.45
CA VAL A 68 6.40 -2.37 31.01
C VAL A 68 7.74 -1.66 30.91
N ILE A 69 8.08 -1.18 29.72
CA ILE A 69 9.29 -0.40 29.51
C ILE A 69 8.92 1.07 29.32
N CYS A 70 9.31 1.90 30.28
CA CYS A 70 9.10 3.34 30.28
C CYS A 70 10.36 4.04 29.75
N GLY A 71 10.27 4.64 28.57
CA GLY A 71 11.44 5.21 27.88
C GLY A 71 11.07 5.90 26.57
N CYS A 72 11.80 5.59 25.49
CA CYS A 72 11.52 6.14 24.16
C CYS A 72 10.32 5.47 23.47
N SER A 73 9.84 6.12 22.41
CA SER A 73 8.79 5.63 21.51
C SER A 73 8.93 4.13 21.21
N ALA A 74 7.78 3.45 21.13
CA ALA A 74 7.70 2.03 20.75
C ALA A 74 8.25 1.75 19.34
N ARG A 75 8.48 2.80 18.53
CA ARG A 75 9.08 2.74 17.20
C ARG A 75 10.60 2.66 17.22
N GLU A 76 11.21 2.98 18.36
CA GLU A 76 12.64 2.95 18.58
C GLU A 76 13.03 1.68 19.34
N LYS A 77 14.22 1.15 19.03
CA LYS A 77 14.83 0.04 19.78
C LYS A 77 13.99 -1.24 19.82
N THR A 78 13.22 -1.49 18.77
CA THR A 78 12.32 -2.65 18.67
C THR A 78 13.05 -4.00 18.74
N ALA A 79 14.31 -4.05 18.30
CA ALA A 79 15.13 -5.25 18.33
C ALA A 79 15.64 -5.56 19.75
N GLU A 80 15.97 -4.54 20.54
CA GLU A 80 16.53 -4.67 21.88
C GLU A 80 15.48 -5.11 22.91
N PHE A 81 14.23 -4.70 22.74
CA PHE A 81 13.13 -5.02 23.65
C PHE A 81 12.32 -6.26 23.21
N TYR A 82 12.99 -7.20 22.56
CA TYR A 82 12.47 -8.53 22.25
C TYR A 82 13.16 -9.57 23.15
N PHE A 83 12.42 -10.13 24.11
CA PHE A 83 12.96 -11.00 25.16
C PHE A 83 12.79 -12.49 24.84
N SER A 84 13.68 -13.33 25.40
CA SER A 84 13.64 -14.78 25.24
C SER A 84 13.81 -15.47 26.61
N PRO A 85 12.80 -16.22 27.11
CA PRO A 85 11.54 -16.56 26.45
C PRO A 85 10.63 -15.33 26.22
N PRO A 86 9.73 -15.37 25.22
CA PRO A 86 8.82 -14.26 24.95
C PRO A 86 7.96 -13.90 26.16
N VAL A 87 7.85 -12.61 26.42
CA VAL A 87 7.00 -12.02 27.46
C VAL A 87 6.16 -10.93 26.82
N MET A 88 4.98 -10.63 27.37
CA MET A 88 4.17 -9.52 26.87
C MET A 88 4.82 -8.20 27.29
N VAL A 89 5.17 -7.37 26.32
CA VAL A 89 5.86 -6.09 26.50
C VAL A 89 4.92 -4.93 26.19
N GLU A 90 4.74 -4.01 27.15
CA GLU A 90 4.10 -2.72 26.95
C GLU A 90 5.18 -1.62 26.90
N ARG A 91 5.03 -0.68 25.95
CA ARG A 91 5.96 0.42 25.73
C ARG A 91 5.31 1.73 26.17
N VAL A 92 5.83 2.34 27.22
CA VAL A 92 5.39 3.64 27.73
C VAL A 92 6.36 4.71 27.25
N ASN A 93 5.86 5.64 26.45
CA ASN A 93 6.67 6.71 25.88
C ASN A 93 6.76 7.89 26.86
N LEU A 94 7.91 8.05 27.50
CA LEU A 94 8.23 9.18 28.38
C LEU A 94 9.17 10.18 27.72
N ARG A 95 9.78 9.82 26.58
CA ARG A 95 10.76 10.69 25.90
C ARG A 95 10.08 11.65 24.94
N GLU A 96 9.47 11.14 23.87
CA GLU A 96 8.83 11.99 22.87
C GLU A 96 7.53 12.59 23.40
N TYR A 97 6.79 11.88 24.25
CA TYR A 97 5.50 12.38 24.75
C TYR A 97 5.63 13.34 25.94
N VAL A 98 6.77 13.31 26.65
CA VAL A 98 6.98 14.11 27.86
C VAL A 98 8.31 14.87 27.80
N ALA A 99 9.45 14.19 27.97
CA ALA A 99 10.74 14.86 28.19
C ALA A 99 11.13 15.84 27.07
N TRP A 100 10.81 15.52 25.82
CA TRP A 100 11.14 16.35 24.65
C TRP A 100 10.07 17.39 24.30
N SER A 101 8.84 17.19 24.77
CA SER A 101 7.68 18.00 24.39
C SER A 101 7.09 18.85 25.51
N GLN A 102 7.62 18.76 26.73
CA GLN A 102 7.16 19.51 27.90
C GLN A 102 8.29 20.32 28.55
N GLU A 103 7.94 21.29 29.39
CA GLU A 103 8.93 22.05 30.17
C GLU A 103 9.49 21.18 31.32
N PRO A 104 10.81 21.14 31.51
CA PRO A 104 11.44 20.23 32.47
C PRO A 104 11.23 20.66 33.91
N ASN A 105 11.00 19.71 34.81
CA ASN A 105 10.82 19.90 36.25
C ASN A 105 9.57 20.72 36.65
N GLU A 106 8.57 20.81 35.77
CA GLU A 106 7.25 21.34 36.11
C GLU A 106 6.34 20.23 36.68
N GLU A 107 5.38 20.61 37.51
CA GLU A 107 4.46 19.67 38.18
C GLU A 107 3.61 18.90 37.17
N GLU A 108 3.08 19.59 36.15
CA GLU A 108 2.24 18.99 35.11
C GLU A 108 3.02 18.06 34.19
N THR A 109 4.32 18.33 34.01
CA THR A 109 5.22 17.46 33.25
C THR A 109 5.45 16.14 34.00
N GLN A 110 5.65 16.22 35.32
CA GLN A 110 5.82 15.05 36.18
C GLN A 110 4.53 14.21 36.21
N GLU A 111 3.39 14.87 36.43
CA GLU A 111 2.07 14.25 36.46
C GLU A 111 1.77 13.50 35.14
N LEU A 112 2.07 14.13 33.99
CA LEU A 112 1.88 13.49 32.69
C LEU A 112 2.71 12.21 32.53
N ALA A 113 3.95 12.18 33.03
CA ALA A 113 4.78 10.97 32.99
C ALA A 113 4.23 9.85 33.87
N GLU A 114 3.78 10.19 35.07
CA GLU A 114 3.21 9.24 36.03
C GLU A 114 1.90 8.65 35.51
N ASP A 115 1.04 9.47 34.90
CA ASP A 115 -0.18 9.03 34.21
C ASP A 115 0.12 8.02 33.10
N TYR A 116 1.16 8.26 32.29
CA TYR A 116 1.55 7.31 31.25
C TYR A 116 2.04 5.97 31.82
N ILE A 117 2.72 5.97 32.98
CA ILE A 117 3.11 4.73 33.68
C ILE A 117 1.87 3.97 34.15
N ILE A 118 0.91 4.66 34.77
CA ILE A 118 -0.35 4.10 35.26
C ILE A 118 -1.17 3.50 34.10
N MET A 119 -1.33 4.25 33.01
CA MET A 119 -2.04 3.79 31.80
C MET A 119 -1.34 2.56 31.19
N GLY A 120 0.00 2.58 31.11
CA GLY A 120 0.79 1.46 30.62
C GLY A 120 0.65 0.20 31.47
N ALA A 121 0.71 0.34 32.79
CA ALA A 121 0.51 -0.77 33.73
C ALA A 121 -0.91 -1.34 33.63
N ALA A 122 -1.93 -0.47 33.56
CA ALA A 122 -3.33 -0.87 33.40
C ALA A 122 -3.57 -1.65 32.10
N ARG A 123 -2.94 -1.22 31.00
CA ARG A 123 -2.95 -1.95 29.73
C ARG A 123 -2.24 -3.30 29.85
N ALA A 124 -1.01 -3.32 30.35
CA ALA A 124 -0.21 -4.54 30.49
C ALA A 124 -0.90 -5.59 31.37
N GLY A 125 -1.63 -5.17 32.41
CA GLY A 125 -2.39 -6.05 33.29
C GLY A 125 -3.58 -6.75 32.64
N ARG A 126 -4.05 -6.27 31.47
CA ARG A 126 -5.12 -6.90 30.69
C ARG A 126 -4.64 -7.55 29.39
N CYS A 127 -3.44 -7.24 28.93
CA CYS A 127 -2.86 -7.88 27.77
C CYS A 127 -2.45 -9.32 28.09
N GLU A 128 -2.48 -10.18 27.07
CA GLU A 128 -1.93 -11.52 27.06
C GLU A 128 -0.94 -11.66 25.91
N LEU A 129 0.09 -12.49 26.12
CA LEU A 129 1.02 -12.81 25.06
C LEU A 129 0.25 -13.55 23.95
N PRO A 130 0.24 -13.05 22.70
CA PRO A 130 -0.48 -13.72 21.63
C PRO A 130 0.12 -15.09 21.32
N GLU A 131 -0.74 -16.04 20.93
CA GLU A 131 -0.29 -17.35 20.44
C GLU A 131 0.08 -17.24 18.96
N VAL A 132 1.17 -17.89 18.58
CA VAL A 132 1.57 -18.00 17.17
C VAL A 132 0.67 -19.02 16.50
N LEU A 133 0.13 -18.66 15.33
CA LEU A 133 -0.62 -19.61 14.52
C LEU A 133 0.35 -20.58 13.84
N GLU A 134 0.39 -21.81 14.34
CA GLU A 134 1.10 -22.90 13.69
C GLU A 134 0.23 -23.56 12.63
N GLN A 135 0.64 -23.46 11.36
CA GLN A 135 -0.07 -24.06 10.24
C GLN A 135 0.91 -24.48 9.15
N GLU A 136 0.71 -25.67 8.57
CA GLU A 136 1.44 -26.08 7.36
C GLU A 136 0.94 -25.28 6.16
N ILE A 137 1.85 -24.61 5.48
CA ILE A 137 1.57 -23.81 4.29
C ILE A 137 2.35 -24.30 3.08
N ASP A 138 1.87 -23.95 1.89
CA ASP A 138 2.64 -24.08 0.67
C ASP A 138 3.46 -22.80 0.45
N LYS A 139 4.76 -22.93 0.19
CA LYS A 139 5.67 -21.81 -0.08
C LYS A 139 5.92 -21.58 -1.58
N THR A 140 5.23 -22.31 -2.45
CA THR A 140 5.33 -22.16 -3.91
C THR A 140 4.82 -20.79 -4.33
N ILE A 141 5.58 -20.10 -5.17
CA ILE A 141 5.23 -18.78 -5.69
C ILE A 141 4.64 -18.95 -7.08
N MET A 142 3.41 -18.48 -7.31
CA MET A 142 2.86 -18.41 -8.65
C MET A 142 3.23 -17.09 -9.32
N VAL A 143 3.66 -17.16 -10.56
CA VAL A 143 3.87 -15.98 -11.41
C VAL A 143 2.88 -16.06 -12.57
N VAL A 144 2.10 -15.00 -12.77
CA VAL A 144 1.07 -14.92 -13.82
C VAL A 144 1.55 -13.96 -14.90
N GLY A 145 1.87 -14.49 -16.09
CA GLY A 145 2.43 -13.76 -17.22
C GLY A 145 3.90 -14.08 -17.45
N GLY A 146 4.23 -14.65 -18.62
CA GLY A 146 5.56 -15.07 -19.05
C GLY A 146 6.35 -14.00 -19.78
N GLY A 147 6.05 -12.71 -19.58
CA GLY A 147 6.84 -11.60 -20.11
C GLY A 147 8.18 -11.41 -19.39
N VAL A 148 8.93 -10.37 -19.75
CA VAL A 148 10.22 -10.03 -19.09
C VAL A 148 10.07 -9.91 -17.57
N SER A 149 9.03 -9.22 -17.09
CA SER A 149 8.77 -9.07 -15.64
C SER A 149 8.51 -10.41 -14.96
N GLY A 150 7.64 -11.25 -15.52
CA GLY A 150 7.29 -12.51 -14.89
C GLY A 150 8.43 -13.53 -14.93
N MET A 151 9.14 -13.66 -16.06
CA MET A 151 10.33 -14.53 -16.10
C MET A 151 11.42 -14.06 -15.12
N THR A 152 11.60 -12.75 -14.97
CA THR A 152 12.54 -12.20 -13.98
C THR A 152 12.10 -12.53 -12.55
N ALA A 153 10.82 -12.32 -12.22
CA ALA A 153 10.28 -12.64 -10.89
C ALA A 153 10.41 -14.14 -10.58
N ALA A 154 10.10 -15.00 -11.56
CA ALA A 154 10.22 -16.46 -11.44
C ALA A 154 11.67 -16.89 -11.19
N LEU A 155 12.63 -16.39 -11.98
CA LEU A 155 14.05 -16.68 -11.77
C LEU A 155 14.56 -16.17 -10.43
N SER A 156 14.06 -15.03 -9.96
CA SER A 156 14.46 -14.45 -8.68
C SER A 156 13.97 -15.28 -7.51
N ALA A 157 12.69 -15.68 -7.54
CA ALA A 157 12.09 -16.58 -6.56
C ALA A 157 12.78 -17.95 -6.54
N ALA A 158 13.00 -18.54 -7.71
CA ALA A 158 13.70 -19.82 -7.83
C ALA A 158 15.17 -19.73 -7.38
N GLY A 159 15.85 -18.62 -7.69
CA GLY A 159 17.22 -18.34 -7.25
C GLY A 159 17.34 -18.18 -5.73
N ALA A 160 16.27 -17.75 -5.06
CA ALA A 160 16.17 -17.71 -3.61
C ALA A 160 15.77 -19.06 -2.97
N GLY A 161 15.58 -20.12 -3.78
CA GLY A 161 15.29 -21.48 -3.32
C GLY A 161 13.80 -21.87 -3.28
N TYR A 162 12.90 -21.04 -3.80
CA TYR A 162 11.46 -21.33 -3.79
C TYR A 162 11.02 -22.05 -5.06
N LYS A 163 10.04 -22.96 -4.94
CA LYS A 163 9.35 -23.51 -6.10
C LYS A 163 8.50 -22.43 -6.76
N VAL A 164 8.44 -22.44 -8.08
CA VAL A 164 7.68 -21.46 -8.85
C VAL A 164 6.77 -22.14 -9.86
N VAL A 165 5.54 -21.65 -9.97
CA VAL A 165 4.59 -22.01 -11.02
C VAL A 165 4.39 -20.78 -11.92
N LEU A 166 4.90 -20.84 -13.15
CA LEU A 166 4.78 -19.76 -14.14
C LEU A 166 3.62 -20.06 -15.10
N VAL A 167 2.57 -19.25 -15.07
CA VAL A 167 1.38 -19.39 -15.92
C VAL A 167 1.43 -18.35 -17.05
N GLU A 168 1.40 -18.80 -18.30
CA GLU A 168 1.36 -17.95 -19.50
C GLU A 168 0.14 -18.32 -20.35
N LYS A 169 -0.64 -17.31 -20.73
CA LYS A 169 -1.85 -17.47 -21.53
C LYS A 169 -1.56 -17.80 -22.99
N GLU A 170 -0.42 -17.34 -23.50
CA GLU A 170 0.03 -17.59 -24.87
C GLU A 170 0.78 -18.93 -24.98
N ALA A 171 0.96 -19.43 -26.21
CA ALA A 171 1.71 -20.66 -26.47
C ALA A 171 3.21 -20.56 -26.15
N GLU A 172 3.74 -19.34 -26.02
CA GLU A 172 5.16 -19.06 -25.88
C GLU A 172 5.40 -17.94 -24.86
N LEU A 173 6.48 -18.09 -24.08
CA LEU A 173 6.98 -17.07 -23.17
C LEU A 173 7.57 -15.88 -23.92
N GLY A 174 7.86 -14.78 -23.23
CA GLY A 174 8.61 -13.62 -23.73
C GLY A 174 7.79 -12.34 -23.88
N GLY A 175 6.46 -12.43 -23.94
CA GLY A 175 5.55 -11.29 -24.02
C GLY A 175 5.92 -10.29 -25.11
N TRP A 176 5.78 -8.99 -24.83
CA TRP A 176 6.12 -7.91 -25.77
C TRP A 176 7.56 -7.92 -26.26
N SER A 177 8.52 -8.45 -25.48
CA SER A 177 9.92 -8.47 -25.88
C SER A 177 10.18 -9.31 -27.14
N ARG A 178 9.31 -10.28 -27.46
CA ARG A 178 9.38 -11.09 -28.70
C ARG A 178 8.98 -10.34 -29.96
N ARG A 179 8.29 -9.21 -29.80
CA ARG A 179 7.84 -8.38 -30.91
C ARG A 179 8.87 -7.32 -31.31
N PHE A 180 9.95 -7.17 -30.55
CA PHE A 180 10.97 -6.15 -30.80
C PHE A 180 12.27 -6.77 -31.32
N SER A 181 12.85 -6.19 -32.36
CA SER A 181 14.14 -6.65 -32.93
C SER A 181 15.34 -6.21 -32.08
N LYS A 182 15.32 -4.99 -31.56
CA LYS A 182 16.26 -4.44 -30.57
C LYS A 182 15.51 -3.69 -29.48
N VAL A 183 16.21 -3.34 -28.41
CA VAL A 183 15.76 -2.46 -27.32
C VAL A 183 16.73 -1.29 -27.15
N PHE A 184 16.27 -0.20 -26.53
CA PHE A 184 17.16 0.92 -26.20
C PHE A 184 18.21 0.50 -25.13
N PRO A 185 19.34 1.21 -25.04
CA PRO A 185 20.50 0.80 -24.25
C PRO A 185 20.17 0.58 -22.76
N LYS A 186 20.68 -0.50 -22.17
CA LYS A 186 20.55 -0.81 -20.73
C LYS A 186 21.92 -0.80 -20.03
N SER A 187 23.01 -0.75 -20.79
CA SER A 187 24.37 -0.82 -20.28
C SER A 187 25.24 0.34 -20.79
N PRO A 188 26.30 0.73 -20.05
CA PRO A 188 27.27 1.73 -20.53
C PRO A 188 27.87 1.34 -21.88
N PRO A 189 28.04 2.28 -22.83
CA PRO A 189 27.96 3.74 -22.69
C PRO A 189 26.55 4.33 -22.90
N TYR A 190 25.50 3.51 -22.91
CA TYR A 190 24.09 3.92 -23.10
C TYR A 190 23.78 4.62 -24.44
N LYS A 191 24.47 4.23 -25.52
CA LYS A 191 24.29 4.83 -26.87
C LYS A 191 23.73 3.86 -27.91
N GLU A 192 24.08 2.57 -27.80
CA GLU A 192 23.79 1.58 -28.82
C GLU A 192 22.58 0.71 -28.51
N LEU A 193 21.84 0.35 -29.56
CA LEU A 193 20.70 -0.55 -29.42
C LEU A 193 21.16 -1.97 -29.05
N GLU A 194 20.44 -2.60 -28.14
CA GLU A 194 20.80 -3.90 -27.58
C GLU A 194 19.81 -5.00 -27.98
N GLN A 195 20.22 -6.26 -27.80
CA GLN A 195 19.33 -7.39 -28.03
C GLN A 195 18.24 -7.48 -26.94
N PRO A 196 17.01 -7.89 -27.30
CA PRO A 196 15.94 -8.13 -26.35
C PRO A 196 16.27 -9.24 -25.33
N LEU A 197 15.79 -9.11 -24.09
CA LEU A 197 16.16 -10.02 -22.99
C LEU A 197 15.46 -11.39 -23.04
N HIS A 198 14.35 -11.52 -23.77
CA HIS A 198 13.52 -12.73 -23.68
C HIS A 198 14.25 -14.01 -24.06
N ILE A 199 15.18 -13.98 -25.02
CA ILE A 199 15.90 -15.18 -25.48
C ILE A 199 16.68 -15.83 -24.32
N GLU A 200 17.46 -15.02 -23.61
CA GLU A 200 18.26 -15.50 -22.47
C GLU A 200 17.36 -15.92 -21.30
N LEU A 201 16.32 -15.14 -21.01
CA LEU A 201 15.37 -15.44 -19.93
C LEU A 201 14.64 -16.76 -20.16
N ILE A 202 14.14 -17.02 -21.37
CA ILE A 202 13.47 -18.28 -21.71
C ILE A 202 14.41 -19.45 -21.50
N LYS A 203 15.66 -19.35 -21.97
CA LYS A 203 16.65 -20.41 -21.77
C LYS A 203 16.91 -20.69 -20.29
N LYS A 204 16.99 -19.65 -19.46
CA LYS A 204 17.18 -19.80 -18.00
C LYS A 204 15.95 -20.41 -17.32
N ILE A 205 14.75 -20.03 -17.74
CA ILE A 205 13.49 -20.58 -17.22
C ILE A 205 13.39 -22.07 -17.54
N GLU A 206 13.59 -22.44 -18.81
CA GLU A 206 13.45 -23.83 -19.27
C GLU A 206 14.54 -24.76 -18.72
N ALA A 207 15.67 -24.21 -18.27
CA ALA A 207 16.75 -24.96 -17.64
C ALA A 207 16.67 -25.04 -16.11
N ASN A 208 15.64 -24.46 -15.47
CA ASN A 208 15.53 -24.37 -14.02
C ASN A 208 14.48 -25.34 -13.46
N ASP A 209 14.93 -26.38 -12.78
CA ASP A 209 14.07 -27.44 -12.22
C ASP A 209 13.12 -26.95 -11.10
N ASN A 210 13.37 -25.77 -10.52
CA ASN A 210 12.46 -25.17 -9.53
C ASN A 210 11.27 -24.43 -10.17
N ILE A 211 11.24 -24.29 -11.51
CA ILE A 211 10.21 -23.54 -12.23
C ILE A 211 9.39 -24.48 -13.09
N THR A 212 8.10 -24.62 -12.76
CA THR A 212 7.13 -25.34 -13.60
C THR A 212 6.37 -24.34 -14.48
N VAL A 213 6.42 -24.52 -15.80
CA VAL A 213 5.80 -23.60 -16.76
C VAL A 213 4.51 -24.18 -17.34
N HIS A 214 3.42 -23.43 -17.26
CA HIS A 214 2.13 -23.73 -17.89
C HIS A 214 1.87 -22.71 -19.01
N LYS A 215 2.15 -23.07 -20.26
CA LYS A 215 1.86 -22.27 -21.47
C LYS A 215 0.41 -22.53 -21.93
N SER A 216 -0.17 -21.64 -22.74
CA SER A 216 -1.58 -21.72 -23.19
C SER A 216 -2.58 -21.87 -22.05
N THR A 217 -2.25 -21.38 -20.86
CA THR A 217 -2.97 -21.67 -19.62
C THR A 217 -3.49 -20.39 -18.98
N VAL A 218 -4.73 -20.43 -18.50
CA VAL A 218 -5.36 -19.36 -17.71
C VAL A 218 -5.80 -19.89 -16.35
N ILE A 219 -5.94 -18.99 -15.38
CA ILE A 219 -6.52 -19.33 -14.08
C ILE A 219 -8.05 -19.32 -14.23
N LYS A 220 -8.70 -20.46 -13.99
CA LYS A 220 -10.16 -20.57 -13.99
C LYS A 220 -10.76 -20.05 -12.68
N LYS A 221 -10.11 -20.36 -11.55
CA LYS A 221 -10.56 -19.97 -10.21
C LYS A 221 -9.37 -19.99 -9.25
N MET A 222 -9.31 -19.05 -8.32
CA MET A 222 -8.38 -19.05 -7.20
C MET A 222 -9.14 -18.76 -5.89
N SER A 223 -9.06 -19.66 -4.92
CA SER A 223 -9.68 -19.50 -3.59
C SER A 223 -8.65 -19.64 -2.48
N GLY A 224 -9.05 -19.37 -1.24
CA GLY A 224 -8.18 -19.52 -0.07
C GLY A 224 -7.46 -18.24 0.31
N ALA A 225 -6.30 -18.37 0.92
CA ALA A 225 -5.57 -17.26 1.53
C ALA A 225 -4.07 -17.43 1.30
N PRO A 226 -3.25 -16.42 1.61
CA PRO A 226 -1.80 -16.56 1.58
C PRO A 226 -1.30 -17.80 2.34
N GLY A 227 -0.34 -18.52 1.76
CA GLY A 227 0.11 -19.84 2.20
C GLY A 227 -0.81 -21.00 1.78
N LEU A 228 -2.04 -20.72 1.37
CA LEU A 228 -3.12 -21.69 1.20
C LEU A 228 -4.02 -21.38 -0.01
N PHE A 229 -3.46 -20.88 -1.11
CA PHE A 229 -4.24 -20.58 -2.30
C PHE A 229 -4.48 -21.85 -3.12
N ASP A 230 -5.74 -22.22 -3.30
CA ASP A 230 -6.16 -23.27 -4.21
C ASP A 230 -6.43 -22.68 -5.60
N VAL A 231 -5.62 -23.05 -6.57
CA VAL A 231 -5.71 -22.54 -7.95
C VAL A 231 -6.13 -23.64 -8.90
N THR A 232 -7.17 -23.37 -9.67
CA THR A 232 -7.60 -24.21 -10.79
C THR A 232 -7.15 -23.60 -12.10
N LEU A 233 -6.25 -24.28 -12.81
CA LEU A 233 -5.74 -23.89 -14.13
C LEU A 233 -6.54 -24.56 -15.25
N ARG A 234 -6.64 -23.88 -16.40
CA ARG A 234 -7.30 -24.40 -17.62
C ARG A 234 -6.43 -24.17 -18.85
N ASN A 235 -6.22 -25.23 -19.63
CA ASN A 235 -5.47 -25.23 -20.90
C ASN A 235 -6.15 -26.15 -21.92
N GLY A 236 -7.37 -25.82 -22.35
CA GLY A 236 -8.13 -26.58 -23.37
C GLY A 236 -8.57 -28.02 -23.02
N GLY A 237 -8.01 -28.64 -21.99
CA GLY A 237 -8.36 -29.96 -21.46
C GLY A 237 -8.85 -29.93 -20.01
N GLU A 238 -8.70 -31.05 -19.30
CA GLU A 238 -9.12 -31.19 -17.90
C GLU A 238 -8.43 -30.17 -16.99
N PRO A 239 -9.16 -29.52 -16.06
CA PRO A 239 -8.57 -28.55 -15.15
C PRO A 239 -7.50 -29.16 -14.23
N VAL A 240 -6.42 -28.42 -14.00
CA VAL A 240 -5.34 -28.82 -13.07
C VAL A 240 -5.47 -28.02 -11.78
N GLN A 241 -5.47 -28.69 -10.63
CA GLN A 241 -5.48 -28.05 -9.32
C GLN A 241 -4.07 -27.98 -8.73
N ILE A 242 -3.70 -26.82 -8.20
CA ILE A 242 -2.39 -26.56 -7.59
C ILE A 242 -2.61 -25.72 -6.33
N ARG A 243 -1.88 -26.06 -5.25
CA ARG A 243 -1.78 -25.25 -4.04
C ARG A 243 -0.53 -24.36 -4.11
N ILE A 244 -0.65 -23.10 -3.75
CA ILE A 244 0.47 -22.13 -3.73
C ILE A 244 0.41 -21.23 -2.50
N GLY A 245 1.52 -20.55 -2.21
CA GLY A 245 1.66 -19.63 -1.09
C GLY A 245 1.40 -18.17 -1.40
N SER A 246 1.91 -17.68 -2.54
CA SER A 246 1.78 -16.27 -2.94
C SER A 246 1.78 -16.12 -4.46
N VAL A 247 1.40 -14.93 -4.94
CA VAL A 247 1.19 -14.65 -6.36
C VAL A 247 1.93 -13.37 -6.76
N VAL A 248 2.59 -13.41 -7.92
CA VAL A 248 3.09 -12.23 -8.66
C VAL A 248 2.35 -12.13 -9.99
N GLN A 249 1.50 -11.12 -10.14
CA GLN A 249 0.80 -10.77 -11.36
C GLN A 249 1.68 -9.88 -12.24
N ALA A 250 2.19 -10.44 -13.33
CA ALA A 250 3.10 -9.81 -14.28
C ALA A 250 2.53 -9.82 -15.71
N THR A 251 1.23 -9.53 -15.82
CA THR A 251 0.44 -9.73 -17.06
C THR A 251 0.66 -8.67 -18.13
N GLY A 252 1.40 -7.61 -17.80
CA GLY A 252 1.86 -6.60 -18.76
C GLY A 252 0.79 -5.59 -19.15
N TRP A 253 0.81 -5.20 -20.43
CA TRP A 253 0.08 -4.05 -20.97
C TRP A 253 -0.46 -4.34 -22.38
N LYS A 254 -1.36 -3.48 -22.86
CA LYS A 254 -1.89 -3.38 -24.22
C LYS A 254 -1.67 -1.96 -24.76
N PRO A 255 -1.41 -1.78 -26.07
CA PRO A 255 -1.32 -0.45 -26.66
C PRO A 255 -2.63 0.31 -26.49
N TYR A 256 -2.53 1.63 -26.38
CA TYR A 256 -3.70 2.49 -26.47
C TYR A 256 -4.41 2.28 -27.81
N ASP A 257 -5.74 2.25 -27.78
CA ASP A 257 -6.55 2.00 -28.96
C ASP A 257 -6.37 3.14 -29.99
N PRO A 258 -5.74 2.86 -31.14
CA PRO A 258 -5.44 3.89 -32.13
C PRO A 258 -6.68 4.37 -32.88
N GLU A 259 -7.80 3.62 -32.87
CA GLU A 259 -9.06 4.06 -33.47
C GLU A 259 -9.61 5.32 -32.79
N LYS A 260 -9.23 5.57 -31.53
CA LYS A 260 -9.56 6.79 -30.78
C LYS A 260 -8.71 8.00 -31.21
N LEU A 261 -7.68 7.80 -32.05
CA LEU A 261 -6.74 8.82 -32.52
C LEU A 261 -7.02 9.29 -33.94
N GLY A 262 -8.28 9.24 -34.39
CA GLY A 262 -8.69 9.73 -35.72
C GLY A 262 -8.34 11.21 -35.95
N HIS A 263 -8.33 12.03 -34.90
CA HIS A 263 -7.90 13.43 -34.97
C HIS A 263 -6.40 13.60 -35.32
N LEU A 264 -5.58 12.55 -35.13
CA LEU A 264 -4.18 12.47 -35.56
C LEU A 264 -4.02 11.73 -36.91
N GLY A 265 -5.11 11.53 -37.65
CA GLY A 265 -5.10 10.94 -38.99
C GLY A 265 -5.10 9.42 -39.03
N TYR A 266 -5.18 8.72 -37.90
CA TYR A 266 -5.33 7.25 -37.88
C TYR A 266 -6.66 6.85 -38.53
N GLY A 267 -6.64 5.81 -39.37
CA GLY A 267 -7.80 5.38 -40.17
C GLY A 267 -8.13 6.26 -41.39
N ALA A 268 -7.76 7.55 -41.36
CA ALA A 268 -7.95 8.46 -42.48
C ALA A 268 -6.91 8.26 -43.60
N SER A 269 -5.66 7.94 -43.25
CA SER A 269 -4.61 7.55 -44.20
C SER A 269 -4.06 6.17 -43.87
N PRO A 270 -3.83 5.28 -44.86
CA PRO A 270 -3.07 4.05 -44.66
C PRO A 270 -1.61 4.32 -44.23
N ASN A 271 -1.09 5.53 -44.49
CA ASN A 271 0.29 5.90 -44.14
C ASN A 271 0.44 6.48 -42.72
N VAL A 272 -0.65 6.53 -41.94
CA VAL A 272 -0.58 6.76 -40.49
C VAL A 272 -0.62 5.41 -39.78
N ILE A 273 0.50 5.05 -39.16
CA ILE A 273 0.66 3.80 -38.40
C ILE A 273 0.97 4.09 -36.93
N THR A 274 0.92 3.08 -36.08
CA THR A 274 1.35 3.14 -34.69
C THR A 274 2.82 2.72 -34.55
N ASN A 275 3.43 3.13 -33.45
CA ASN A 275 4.73 2.62 -33.03
C ASN A 275 4.78 1.09 -32.87
N VAL A 276 3.66 0.41 -32.58
CA VAL A 276 3.61 -1.06 -32.51
C VAL A 276 3.64 -1.68 -33.91
N GLN A 277 2.85 -1.15 -34.84
CA GLN A 277 2.86 -1.60 -36.25
C GLN A 277 4.25 -1.41 -36.88
N LEU A 278 4.95 -0.32 -36.55
CA LEU A 278 6.32 -0.12 -37.03
C LEU A 278 7.29 -1.22 -36.53
N GLU A 279 7.15 -1.70 -35.29
CA GLU A 279 7.99 -2.81 -34.80
C GLU A 279 7.71 -4.11 -35.56
N GLU A 280 6.46 -4.35 -35.93
CA GLU A 280 6.06 -5.51 -36.74
C GLU A 280 6.69 -5.41 -38.14
N MET A 281 6.62 -4.25 -38.78
CA MET A 281 7.27 -4.01 -40.08
C MET A 281 8.80 -4.20 -40.02
N VAL A 282 9.43 -3.69 -38.96
CA VAL A 282 10.88 -3.87 -38.76
C VAL A 282 11.24 -5.33 -38.56
N LYS A 283 10.39 -6.11 -37.87
CA LYS A 283 10.58 -7.55 -37.67
C LYS A 283 10.44 -8.33 -38.98
N ASP A 284 9.54 -7.91 -39.85
CA ASP A 284 9.37 -8.49 -41.20
C ASP A 284 10.51 -8.10 -42.16
N GLY A 285 11.36 -7.15 -41.77
CA GLY A 285 12.60 -6.80 -42.45
C GLY A 285 12.48 -5.68 -43.48
N GLU A 286 11.29 -5.11 -43.68
CA GLU A 286 11.07 -4.01 -44.63
C GLU A 286 10.09 -2.97 -44.06
N VAL A 287 10.56 -1.73 -43.92
CA VAL A 287 9.69 -0.57 -43.61
C VAL A 287 9.33 0.12 -44.92
N LYS A 288 8.10 -0.06 -45.40
CA LYS A 288 7.58 0.51 -46.65
C LYS A 288 6.30 1.29 -46.41
N ARG A 289 6.00 2.27 -47.26
CA ARG A 289 4.77 3.05 -47.21
C ARG A 289 3.55 2.11 -47.40
N PRO A 290 2.61 2.02 -46.44
CA PRO A 290 1.50 1.07 -46.54
C PRO A 290 0.57 1.30 -47.75
N SER A 291 0.44 2.54 -48.24
CA SER A 291 -0.45 2.86 -49.37
C SER A 291 -0.01 2.28 -50.70
N ASP A 292 1.30 2.21 -50.96
CA ASP A 292 1.84 1.92 -52.30
C ASP A 292 3.07 0.99 -52.32
N GLY A 293 3.56 0.57 -51.14
CA GLY A 293 4.70 -0.32 -50.99
C GLY A 293 6.05 0.31 -51.36
N LYS A 294 6.12 1.62 -51.60
CA LYS A 294 7.39 2.30 -51.88
C LYS A 294 8.25 2.43 -50.62
N LYS A 295 9.55 2.64 -50.82
CA LYS A 295 10.46 3.01 -49.74
C LYS A 295 10.02 4.35 -49.13
N VAL A 296 10.27 4.50 -47.84
CA VAL A 296 10.07 5.77 -47.13
C VAL A 296 11.35 6.59 -47.24
N GLU A 297 11.22 7.83 -47.71
CA GLU A 297 12.30 8.83 -47.76
C GLU A 297 12.16 9.84 -46.60
N SER A 298 10.98 9.91 -46.00
CA SER A 298 10.70 10.73 -44.83
C SER A 298 9.67 10.08 -43.89
N VAL A 299 9.94 10.10 -42.58
CA VAL A 299 9.04 9.56 -41.55
C VAL A 299 8.88 10.57 -40.42
N ALA A 300 7.63 10.89 -40.05
CA ALA A 300 7.33 11.70 -38.88
C ALA A 300 6.84 10.84 -37.71
N PHE A 301 7.15 11.25 -36.48
CA PHE A 301 6.66 10.66 -35.24
C PHE A 301 5.90 11.71 -34.44
N ILE A 302 4.64 11.46 -34.11
CA ILE A 302 3.92 12.28 -33.11
C ILE A 302 4.12 11.65 -31.74
N GLN A 303 4.86 12.35 -30.87
CA GLN A 303 4.99 11.97 -29.48
C GLN A 303 3.68 12.19 -28.73
N CYS A 304 3.50 11.42 -27.65
CA CYS A 304 2.33 11.55 -26.78
C CYS A 304 1.00 11.29 -27.50
N ALA A 305 0.97 10.50 -28.57
CA ALA A 305 -0.27 10.16 -29.27
C ALA A 305 -1.23 9.40 -28.33
N GLY A 306 -2.30 10.06 -27.90
CA GLY A 306 -3.24 9.55 -26.89
C GLY A 306 -2.72 9.53 -25.45
N SER A 307 -1.53 10.09 -25.16
CA SER A 307 -0.95 10.19 -23.82
C SER A 307 -0.74 11.65 -23.42
N ARG A 308 -0.79 11.95 -22.12
CA ARG A 308 -0.82 13.34 -21.60
C ARG A 308 -1.93 14.17 -22.26
N ASP A 309 -3.08 13.52 -22.44
CA ASP A 309 -4.26 14.06 -23.09
C ASP A 309 -5.46 13.76 -22.18
N GLN A 310 -6.19 14.81 -21.77
CA GLN A 310 -7.30 14.70 -20.82
C GLN A 310 -8.49 13.95 -21.42
N ASP A 311 -8.67 14.00 -22.74
CA ASP A 311 -9.75 13.29 -23.44
C ASP A 311 -9.39 11.82 -23.72
N HIS A 312 -8.13 11.43 -23.45
CA HIS A 312 -7.58 10.10 -23.69
C HIS A 312 -6.85 9.55 -22.46
N LEU A 313 -5.52 9.35 -22.51
CA LEU A 313 -4.74 8.97 -21.34
C LEU A 313 -4.14 10.24 -20.70
N PRO A 314 -4.62 10.68 -19.53
CA PRO A 314 -4.13 11.91 -18.88
C PRO A 314 -2.75 11.74 -18.21
N TYR A 315 -2.06 10.63 -18.47
CA TYR A 315 -0.76 10.31 -17.91
C TYR A 315 0.29 10.10 -19.01
N CYS A 316 1.56 10.18 -18.62
CA CYS A 316 2.67 9.86 -19.51
C CYS A 316 2.92 8.35 -19.53
N SER A 317 3.04 7.77 -20.73
CA SER A 317 3.35 6.35 -20.89
C SER A 317 4.83 5.98 -20.71
N ALA A 318 5.65 6.91 -20.19
CA ALA A 318 7.06 6.78 -19.77
C ALA A 318 8.10 6.34 -20.81
N VAL A 319 7.72 5.65 -21.88
CA VAL A 319 8.64 4.99 -22.83
C VAL A 319 8.58 5.54 -24.25
N CYS A 320 7.49 6.22 -24.66
CA CYS A 320 7.21 6.58 -26.05
C CYS A 320 8.34 7.36 -26.72
N CYS A 321 8.97 8.31 -26.00
CA CYS A 321 10.11 9.08 -26.50
C CYS A 321 11.29 8.19 -26.87
N ARG A 322 11.69 7.29 -25.96
CA ARG A 322 12.83 6.38 -26.15
C ARG A 322 12.52 5.30 -27.20
N ALA A 323 11.27 4.84 -27.25
CA ALA A 323 10.82 3.93 -28.30
C ALA A 323 10.91 4.57 -29.69
N SER A 324 10.49 5.82 -29.84
CA SER A 324 10.56 6.55 -31.11
C SER A 324 12.01 6.82 -31.53
N MET A 325 12.89 7.16 -30.59
CA MET A 325 14.34 7.29 -30.84
C MET A 325 14.97 5.98 -31.33
N LYS A 326 14.60 4.85 -30.72
CA LYS A 326 15.03 3.52 -31.17
C LYS A 326 14.54 3.25 -32.60
N GLN A 327 13.29 3.56 -32.87
CA GLN A 327 12.67 3.37 -34.18
C GLN A 327 13.28 4.27 -35.26
N ALA A 328 13.64 5.51 -34.90
CA ALA A 328 14.41 6.40 -35.77
C ALA A 328 15.74 5.76 -36.17
N LYS A 329 16.51 5.20 -35.22
CA LYS A 329 17.74 4.46 -35.54
C LYS A 329 17.50 3.29 -36.48
N TYR A 330 16.42 2.50 -36.32
CA TYR A 330 16.11 1.43 -37.29
C TYR A 330 15.91 1.95 -38.70
N ILE A 331 15.13 3.02 -38.85
CA ILE A 331 14.84 3.63 -40.15
C ILE A 331 16.13 4.15 -40.78
N ARG A 332 16.98 4.82 -40.00
CA ARG A 332 18.27 5.36 -40.47
C ARG A 332 19.28 4.25 -40.81
N GLU A 333 19.29 3.15 -40.07
CA GLU A 333 20.09 1.95 -40.38
C GLU A 333 19.64 1.31 -41.71
N MET A 334 18.33 1.26 -41.97
CA MET A 334 17.75 0.62 -43.17
C MET A 334 17.79 1.54 -44.40
N TYR A 335 17.59 2.85 -44.18
CA TYR A 335 17.55 3.91 -45.19
C TYR A 335 18.41 5.12 -44.73
N PRO A 336 19.72 5.11 -45.03
CA PRO A 336 20.67 6.15 -44.59
C PRO A 336 20.41 7.57 -45.09
N ASP A 337 19.55 7.74 -46.10
CA ASP A 337 19.14 9.06 -46.63
C ASP A 337 17.74 9.50 -46.14
N CYS A 338 17.02 8.63 -45.42
CA CYS A 338 15.66 8.92 -44.95
C CYS A 338 15.65 9.98 -43.84
N LYS A 339 14.84 11.03 -43.98
CA LYS A 339 14.67 12.05 -42.95
C LYS A 339 13.68 11.58 -41.88
N VAL A 340 14.02 11.70 -40.62
CA VAL A 340 13.14 11.33 -39.51
C VAL A 340 12.82 12.56 -38.67
N TYR A 341 11.53 12.86 -38.50
CA TYR A 341 11.05 13.99 -37.73
C TYR A 341 10.39 13.50 -36.44
N ILE A 342 10.87 13.90 -35.27
CA ILE A 342 10.27 13.59 -33.97
C ILE A 342 9.58 14.85 -33.46
N LEU A 343 8.25 14.86 -33.49
CA LEU A 343 7.39 15.98 -33.11
C LEU A 343 6.98 15.82 -31.64
N TYR A 344 7.38 16.74 -30.77
CA TYR A 344 7.26 16.54 -29.32
C TYR A 344 6.82 17.78 -28.54
N LYS A 345 6.17 17.55 -27.39
CA LYS A 345 5.97 18.57 -26.34
C LYS A 345 7.19 18.67 -25.42
N ASP A 346 7.57 17.53 -24.85
CA ASP A 346 8.79 17.33 -24.08
C ASP A 346 9.47 16.02 -24.47
N VAL A 347 10.80 16.00 -24.50
CA VAL A 347 11.58 14.76 -24.58
C VAL A 347 11.81 14.22 -23.17
N ARG A 348 11.40 12.97 -22.91
CA ARG A 348 11.56 12.31 -21.60
C ARG A 348 12.58 11.17 -21.65
N SER A 349 13.85 11.51 -21.45
CA SER A 349 15.04 10.63 -21.42
C SER A 349 15.76 10.68 -20.06
N PRO A 350 15.12 10.31 -18.94
CA PRO A 350 15.70 10.53 -17.61
C PRO A 350 16.99 9.72 -17.37
N GLY A 351 17.90 10.27 -16.58
CA GLY A 351 19.11 9.59 -16.13
C GLY A 351 20.05 9.24 -17.30
N GLN A 352 20.51 7.99 -17.33
CA GLN A 352 21.49 7.54 -18.33
C GLN A 352 20.94 7.50 -19.76
N PHE A 353 19.62 7.54 -19.94
CA PHE A 353 19.01 7.63 -21.26
C PHE A 353 19.24 8.96 -21.96
N GLU A 354 19.75 9.98 -21.26
CA GLU A 354 20.16 11.23 -21.89
C GLU A 354 21.32 11.02 -22.87
N LEU A 355 22.23 10.09 -22.57
CA LEU A 355 23.31 9.71 -23.49
C LEU A 355 22.76 9.05 -24.76
N PHE A 356 21.66 8.31 -24.64
CA PHE A 356 20.98 7.72 -25.80
C PHE A 356 20.32 8.81 -26.64
N TYR A 357 19.64 9.77 -26.01
CA TYR A 357 19.05 10.91 -26.70
C TYR A 357 20.11 11.71 -27.46
N GLN A 358 21.22 12.07 -26.81
CA GLN A 358 22.36 12.74 -27.47
C GLN A 358 22.86 11.96 -28.69
N SER A 359 23.03 10.63 -28.55
CA SER A 359 23.49 9.80 -29.68
C SER A 359 22.53 9.76 -30.87
N VAL A 360 21.25 10.07 -30.65
CA VAL A 360 20.22 10.15 -31.70
C VAL A 360 20.21 11.55 -32.32
N GLN A 361 20.51 12.59 -31.54
CA GLN A 361 20.69 13.96 -32.05
C GLN A 361 21.95 14.11 -32.91
N ASP A 362 22.98 13.29 -32.67
CA ASP A 362 24.21 13.27 -33.46
C ASP A 362 23.99 12.76 -34.91
N ASP A 363 22.83 12.15 -35.23
CA ASP A 363 22.47 11.73 -36.60
C ASP A 363 21.83 12.90 -37.37
N GLU A 364 22.53 13.39 -38.40
CA GLU A 364 22.10 14.53 -39.24
C GLU A 364 20.76 14.31 -39.97
N GLY A 365 20.28 13.07 -40.07
CA GLY A 365 18.97 12.73 -40.64
C GLY A 365 17.82 12.70 -39.64
N VAL A 366 18.06 12.96 -38.34
CA VAL A 366 17.03 12.96 -37.30
C VAL A 366 16.81 14.38 -36.76
N PHE A 367 15.57 14.84 -36.86
CA PHE A 367 15.16 16.19 -36.48
C PHE A 367 14.18 16.15 -35.32
N PHE A 368 14.52 16.82 -34.21
CA PHE A 368 13.61 17.01 -33.09
C PHE A 368 12.91 18.36 -33.25
N ILE A 369 11.58 18.35 -33.35
CA ILE A 369 10.77 19.56 -33.54
C ILE A 369 9.80 19.68 -32.38
N LYS A 370 9.97 20.73 -31.58
CA LYS A 370 9.04 21.05 -30.49
C LYS A 370 7.83 21.78 -31.07
N GLY A 371 6.63 21.31 -30.72
CA GLY A 371 5.36 21.94 -31.08
C GLY A 371 4.17 21.09 -30.67
N GLU A 372 2.99 21.70 -30.66
CA GLU A 372 1.71 21.03 -30.48
C GLU A 372 1.06 20.71 -31.82
N VAL A 373 0.50 19.52 -31.98
CA VAL A 373 -0.14 19.10 -33.22
C VAL A 373 -1.51 19.76 -33.33
N ALA A 374 -1.70 20.61 -34.34
CA ALA A 374 -2.97 21.28 -34.63
C ALA A 374 -3.83 20.48 -35.61
N GLY A 375 -3.21 19.69 -36.50
CA GLY A 375 -3.92 18.88 -37.47
C GLY A 375 -3.01 17.94 -38.25
N VAL A 376 -3.60 16.86 -38.77
CA VAL A 376 -2.95 15.91 -39.67
C VAL A 376 -3.79 15.78 -40.93
N GLY A 377 -3.16 16.03 -42.08
CA GLY A 377 -3.76 15.92 -43.40
C GLY A 377 -2.95 15.04 -44.34
N GLN A 378 -3.41 14.95 -45.59
CA GLN A 378 -2.70 14.25 -46.67
C GLN A 378 -2.31 15.24 -47.76
N ASP A 379 -1.16 15.02 -48.40
CA ASP A 379 -0.80 15.74 -49.61
C ASP A 379 -1.36 15.06 -50.88
N SER A 380 -1.15 15.70 -52.03
CA SER A 380 -1.63 15.21 -53.33
C SER A 380 -0.94 13.92 -53.81
N GLU A 381 0.19 13.54 -53.23
CA GLU A 381 1.00 12.38 -53.61
C GLU A 381 0.82 11.20 -52.62
N GLY A 382 -0.05 11.37 -51.61
CA GLY A 382 -0.36 10.36 -50.60
C GLY A 382 0.56 10.39 -49.38
N GLY A 383 1.45 11.38 -49.27
CA GLY A 383 2.20 11.68 -48.04
C GLY A 383 1.30 12.32 -46.98
N VAL A 384 1.84 12.43 -45.76
CA VAL A 384 1.17 12.97 -44.58
C VAL A 384 1.74 14.36 -44.27
N VAL A 385 0.84 15.30 -43.97
CA VAL A 385 1.20 16.67 -43.55
C VAL A 385 0.77 16.87 -42.11
N VAL A 386 1.71 17.24 -41.24
CA VAL A 386 1.43 17.56 -39.83
C VAL A 386 1.58 19.06 -39.62
N GLU A 387 0.53 19.70 -39.11
CA GLU A 387 0.52 21.11 -38.73
C GLU A 387 0.88 21.24 -37.24
N LEU A 388 1.85 22.12 -36.94
CA LEU A 388 2.36 22.36 -35.59
C LEU A 388 2.19 23.82 -35.21
N THR A 389 1.75 24.05 -33.98
CA THR A 389 1.70 25.36 -33.31
C THR A 389 2.60 25.33 -32.08
N ASP A 390 2.72 26.46 -31.35
CA ASP A 390 3.55 26.59 -30.13
C ASP A 390 4.99 26.06 -30.33
N THR A 391 5.59 26.44 -31.45
CA THR A 391 6.94 26.02 -31.81
C THR A 391 7.98 26.91 -31.12
N LEU A 392 9.22 26.44 -31.02
CA LEU A 392 10.34 27.24 -30.48
C LEU A 392 10.60 28.53 -31.27
N MET A 393 10.14 28.61 -32.53
CA MET A 393 10.29 29.78 -33.38
C MET A 393 9.13 30.78 -33.23
N GLY A 394 8.05 30.42 -32.52
CA GLY A 394 6.87 31.26 -32.35
C GLY A 394 5.98 31.37 -33.59
N GLU A 395 6.26 30.58 -34.64
CA GLU A 395 5.50 30.53 -35.90
C GLU A 395 4.93 29.12 -36.11
N ASP A 396 3.79 29.04 -36.79
CA ASP A 396 3.19 27.76 -37.19
C ASP A 396 4.07 27.06 -38.23
N MET A 397 4.24 25.74 -38.09
CA MET A 397 5.09 24.93 -38.95
C MET A 397 4.30 23.80 -39.61
N ARG A 398 4.70 23.42 -40.82
CA ARG A 398 4.18 22.24 -41.51
C ARG A 398 5.32 21.25 -41.76
N VAL A 399 5.12 20.01 -41.34
CA VAL A 399 6.05 18.90 -41.59
C VAL A 399 5.41 17.93 -42.56
N GLN A 400 6.05 17.71 -43.70
CA GLN A 400 5.63 16.73 -44.70
C GLN A 400 6.48 15.47 -44.57
N ALA A 401 5.85 14.30 -44.59
CA ALA A 401 6.52 13.01 -44.51
C ALA A 401 5.77 11.93 -45.31
N ASP A 402 6.48 10.93 -45.84
CA ASP A 402 5.85 9.80 -46.54
C ASP A 402 4.98 8.93 -45.62
N MET A 403 5.35 8.88 -44.35
CA MET A 403 4.70 8.06 -43.33
C MET A 403 4.70 8.78 -41.98
N LEU A 404 3.60 8.62 -41.23
CA LEU A 404 3.44 9.15 -39.88
C LEU A 404 3.30 8.00 -38.89
N VAL A 405 4.06 8.06 -37.80
CA VAL A 405 4.05 7.08 -36.72
C VAL A 405 3.49 7.73 -35.44
N LEU A 406 2.38 7.21 -34.95
CA LEU A 406 1.77 7.61 -33.70
C LEU A 406 2.46 6.86 -32.54
N ALA A 407 3.17 7.59 -31.69
CA ALA A 407 3.82 7.02 -30.51
C ALA A 407 2.80 6.77 -29.39
N SER A 408 1.95 5.76 -29.61
CA SER A 408 0.81 5.41 -28.76
C SER A 408 1.23 4.95 -27.36
N GLY A 409 0.34 5.19 -26.40
CA GLY A 409 0.58 4.95 -24.98
C GLY A 409 0.43 3.49 -24.53
N MET A 410 0.76 3.24 -23.26
CA MET A 410 0.58 1.95 -22.59
C MET A 410 -0.67 1.97 -21.70
N VAL A 411 -1.48 0.92 -21.82
CA VAL A 411 -2.65 0.66 -20.99
C VAL A 411 -2.45 -0.67 -20.27
N PRO A 412 -2.68 -0.77 -18.95
CA PRO A 412 -2.44 -2.03 -18.24
C PRO A 412 -3.49 -3.07 -18.68
N THR A 413 -3.13 -4.35 -18.63
CA THR A 413 -4.10 -5.43 -18.94
C THR A 413 -5.28 -5.47 -17.98
N THR A 414 -5.14 -4.83 -16.81
CA THR A 414 -6.17 -4.74 -15.78
C THR A 414 -7.22 -3.66 -16.06
N LYS A 415 -7.03 -2.79 -17.06
CA LYS A 415 -8.05 -1.82 -17.48
C LYS A 415 -9.17 -2.51 -18.27
N VAL A 416 -10.36 -2.54 -17.68
CA VAL A 416 -11.61 -3.01 -18.29
C VAL A 416 -12.36 -1.80 -18.85
N GLU A 417 -12.78 -1.85 -20.13
CA GLU A 417 -13.49 -0.73 -20.78
C GLU A 417 -15.02 -0.83 -20.64
N GLU A 418 -15.59 -2.04 -20.57
CA GLU A 418 -17.01 -2.31 -20.30
C GLU A 418 -17.18 -3.62 -19.52
N ILE A 419 -18.15 -3.68 -18.60
CA ILE A 419 -18.53 -4.90 -17.89
C ILE A 419 -19.33 -5.78 -18.85
N VAL A 420 -18.69 -6.75 -19.49
CA VAL A 420 -19.41 -7.82 -20.18
C VAL A 420 -19.86 -8.82 -19.11
N GLU A 421 -21.14 -8.80 -18.75
CA GLU A 421 -21.76 -9.91 -18.03
C GLU A 421 -21.71 -11.14 -18.95
N GLU A 422 -20.98 -12.18 -18.54
CA GLU A 422 -21.07 -13.46 -19.22
C GLU A 422 -22.49 -14.00 -19.06
N PRO A 423 -23.15 -14.48 -20.13
CA PRO A 423 -24.46 -15.11 -20.00
C PRO A 423 -24.32 -16.30 -19.05
N ALA A 424 -25.12 -16.30 -17.98
CA ALA A 424 -25.16 -17.37 -17.02
C ALA A 424 -25.44 -18.70 -17.72
N GLU A 425 -24.47 -19.63 -17.71
CA GLU A 425 -24.74 -21.01 -18.07
C GLU A 425 -25.77 -21.59 -17.08
N ASP A 426 -26.77 -22.26 -17.63
CA ASP A 426 -28.00 -22.77 -17.01
C ASP A 426 -27.87 -23.17 -15.53
N LYS A 427 -28.37 -22.29 -14.64
CA LYS A 427 -28.78 -22.69 -13.29
C LYS A 427 -30.27 -23.02 -13.31
N PRO A 428 -30.72 -24.14 -12.72
CA PRO A 428 -32.13 -24.43 -12.59
C PRO A 428 -32.83 -23.33 -11.78
N ALA A 429 -34.01 -22.93 -12.22
CA ALA A 429 -34.80 -21.89 -11.58
C ALA A 429 -35.28 -22.36 -10.19
N GLU A 430 -34.75 -21.75 -9.12
CA GLU A 430 -35.35 -21.83 -7.79
C GLU A 430 -35.62 -20.42 -7.21
N GLU A 431 -36.91 -20.25 -6.91
CA GLU A 431 -37.65 -19.36 -6.02
C GLU A 431 -37.21 -17.90 -5.79
N LYS A 432 -38.18 -17.02 -6.11
CA LYS A 432 -38.19 -15.58 -5.84
C LYS A 432 -38.18 -15.31 -4.32
N GLY A 433 -36.98 -15.06 -3.77
CA GLY A 433 -36.78 -14.33 -2.53
C GLY A 433 -36.23 -12.94 -2.85
N ASP A 434 -36.94 -11.90 -2.42
CA ASP A 434 -36.54 -10.49 -2.54
C ASP A 434 -35.37 -10.21 -1.58
N ASP A 435 -34.16 -10.59 -1.97
CA ASP A 435 -32.93 -10.15 -1.33
C ASP A 435 -31.91 -9.88 -2.44
N LYS A 436 -31.93 -8.67 -2.97
CA LYS A 436 -30.77 -8.14 -3.69
C LYS A 436 -29.62 -8.15 -2.68
N LYS A 437 -28.77 -9.20 -2.74
CA LYS A 437 -27.42 -9.20 -2.17
C LYS A 437 -26.76 -7.89 -2.58
N LYS A 438 -26.79 -6.89 -1.72
CA LYS A 438 -25.91 -5.74 -1.82
C LYS A 438 -24.53 -6.31 -1.59
N VAL A 439 -23.84 -6.62 -2.69
CA VAL A 439 -22.39 -6.77 -2.70
C VAL A 439 -21.87 -5.47 -2.08
N GLY A 440 -21.32 -5.55 -0.87
CA GLY A 440 -20.78 -4.38 -0.17
C GLY A 440 -19.87 -3.60 -1.12
N ALA A 441 -19.95 -2.27 -1.09
CA ALA A 441 -19.36 -1.32 -2.01
C ALA A 441 -17.85 -1.52 -2.28
N SER A 442 -17.50 -2.54 -3.07
CA SER A 442 -16.15 -2.93 -3.47
C SER A 442 -16.10 -3.56 -4.87
N ALA A 443 -17.22 -3.57 -5.59
CA ALA A 443 -17.28 -4.02 -6.97
C ALA A 443 -16.62 -2.95 -7.88
N GLU A 444 -15.29 -2.85 -7.81
CA GLU A 444 -14.52 -2.31 -8.92
C GLU A 444 -14.83 -3.20 -10.13
N ALA A 445 -15.03 -2.60 -11.30
CA ALA A 445 -15.06 -3.29 -12.59
C ALA A 445 -13.63 -3.78 -12.91
N GLY A 446 -13.13 -4.68 -12.08
CA GLY A 446 -11.77 -5.20 -12.12
C GLY A 446 -11.60 -6.23 -13.22
N ALA A 447 -10.34 -6.50 -13.56
CA ALA A 447 -9.98 -7.57 -14.47
C ALA A 447 -10.44 -8.93 -13.94
N LYS A 448 -10.46 -9.96 -14.81
CA LYS A 448 -10.73 -11.36 -14.43
C LYS A 448 -9.52 -12.23 -14.77
N ILE A 449 -8.33 -11.79 -14.40
CA ILE A 449 -7.08 -12.49 -14.71
C ILE A 449 -6.77 -13.53 -13.64
N LEU A 450 -6.93 -13.15 -12.37
CA LEU A 450 -6.70 -14.06 -11.23
C LEU A 450 -7.92 -14.93 -10.89
N ASN A 451 -9.14 -14.47 -11.21
CA ASN A 451 -10.39 -15.14 -10.89
C ASN A 451 -10.51 -15.54 -9.41
N LEU A 452 -10.22 -14.58 -8.53
CA LEU A 452 -10.31 -14.73 -7.08
C LEU A 452 -11.75 -14.97 -6.62
N ASP A 453 -11.93 -15.98 -5.77
CA ASP A 453 -13.15 -16.25 -5.01
C ASP A 453 -13.16 -15.42 -3.72
N TYR A 454 -13.05 -14.10 -3.87
CA TYR A 454 -12.92 -13.14 -2.78
C TYR A 454 -14.14 -12.22 -2.78
N ARG A 455 -14.65 -11.88 -1.58
CA ARG A 455 -15.75 -10.91 -1.45
C ARG A 455 -15.42 -9.55 -2.09
N LEU A 456 -14.16 -9.14 -2.01
CA LEU A 456 -13.70 -7.82 -2.47
C LEU A 456 -13.43 -7.73 -3.98
N GLY A 457 -13.66 -8.80 -4.75
CA GLY A 457 -13.50 -8.81 -6.21
C GLY A 457 -12.59 -9.92 -6.73
N THR A 458 -12.56 -10.07 -8.05
CA THR A 458 -11.95 -11.22 -8.73
C THR A 458 -10.46 -11.04 -9.08
N ASP A 459 -9.87 -9.89 -8.78
CA ASP A 459 -8.49 -9.54 -9.14
C ASP A 459 -7.91 -8.49 -8.19
N LEU A 460 -6.70 -8.00 -8.49
CA LEU A 460 -6.10 -6.87 -7.81
C LEU A 460 -6.94 -5.60 -8.06
N PRO A 461 -7.29 -4.85 -7.01
CA PRO A 461 -8.03 -3.61 -7.17
C PRO A 461 -7.16 -2.52 -7.81
N THR A 462 -7.80 -1.67 -8.59
CA THR A 462 -7.19 -0.56 -9.33
C THR A 462 -7.79 0.76 -8.87
N LEU A 463 -6.95 1.76 -8.56
CA LEU A 463 -7.47 3.08 -8.18
C LEU A 463 -7.77 3.95 -9.39
N LYS A 464 -6.75 4.22 -10.20
CA LYS A 464 -6.83 5.16 -11.31
C LYS A 464 -6.29 4.53 -12.58
N TYR A 465 -7.00 4.77 -13.67
CA TYR A 465 -6.62 4.35 -15.03
C TYR A 465 -6.43 2.83 -15.24
N GLY A 466 -6.87 2.01 -14.28
CA GLY A 466 -6.80 0.55 -14.34
C GLY A 466 -5.46 -0.05 -13.91
N PHE A 467 -4.55 0.71 -13.29
CA PHE A 467 -3.32 0.16 -12.70
C PHE A 467 -3.59 -0.39 -11.29
N PRO A 468 -3.14 -1.62 -10.95
CA PRO A 468 -3.19 -2.12 -9.59
C PRO A 468 -2.42 -1.20 -8.67
N ASP A 469 -3.06 -0.88 -7.54
CA ASP A 469 -2.55 0.11 -6.63
C ASP A 469 -2.23 -0.50 -5.27
N SER A 470 -1.12 -0.03 -4.70
CA SER A 470 -0.62 -0.50 -3.41
C SER A 470 -1.39 0.06 -2.22
N HIS A 471 -2.02 1.22 -2.41
CA HIS A 471 -2.53 2.11 -1.37
C HIS A 471 -1.46 2.66 -0.42
N PHE A 472 -0.17 2.46 -0.71
CA PHE A 472 0.92 2.82 0.20
C PHE A 472 2.08 3.46 -0.55
N ILE A 473 2.20 4.80 -0.44
CA ILE A 473 3.28 5.53 -1.10
C ILE A 473 4.68 5.06 -0.64
N CYS A 474 4.80 4.68 0.64
CA CYS A 474 6.05 4.18 1.24
C CYS A 474 6.32 2.70 0.91
N PHE A 475 5.31 1.96 0.41
CA PHE A 475 5.40 0.52 0.15
C PHE A 475 4.85 0.19 -1.23
N PRO A 476 5.49 0.70 -2.30
CA PRO A 476 4.92 0.68 -3.65
C PRO A 476 4.74 -0.72 -4.25
N TYR A 477 5.35 -1.74 -3.63
CA TYR A 477 5.20 -3.14 -4.01
C TYR A 477 4.07 -3.87 -3.30
N GLU A 478 3.54 -3.33 -2.20
CA GLU A 478 2.36 -3.92 -1.56
C GLU A 478 1.14 -3.82 -2.48
N THR A 479 0.12 -4.62 -2.20
CA THR A 479 -1.19 -4.46 -2.83
C THR A 479 -2.28 -4.54 -1.77
N ARG A 480 -3.50 -4.17 -2.13
CA ARG A 480 -4.69 -4.32 -1.27
C ARG A 480 -5.16 -5.78 -1.14
N ARG A 481 -4.43 -6.75 -1.71
CA ARG A 481 -4.63 -8.19 -1.54
C ARG A 481 -3.39 -8.80 -0.88
N THR A 482 -3.52 -9.19 0.38
CA THR A 482 -2.43 -9.86 1.12
C THR A 482 -1.93 -11.08 0.31
N GLY A 483 -0.61 -11.19 0.14
CA GLY A 483 0.05 -12.29 -0.58
C GLY A 483 -0.04 -12.28 -2.11
N ILE A 484 -0.62 -11.23 -2.72
CA ILE A 484 -0.71 -11.06 -4.18
C ILE A 484 -0.04 -9.74 -4.56
N TYR A 485 0.90 -9.77 -5.49
CA TYR A 485 1.76 -8.64 -5.85
C TYR A 485 1.70 -8.34 -7.35
N ALA A 486 1.89 -7.09 -7.76
CA ALA A 486 1.93 -6.68 -9.17
C ALA A 486 3.38 -6.39 -9.61
N ALA A 487 3.73 -6.75 -10.85
CA ALA A 487 5.07 -6.53 -11.39
C ALA A 487 5.06 -6.08 -12.86
N GLY A 488 5.83 -5.04 -13.16
CA GLY A 488 6.05 -4.56 -14.52
C GLY A 488 4.94 -3.66 -15.04
N ALA A 489 4.74 -3.70 -16.35
CA ALA A 489 3.85 -2.77 -17.06
C ALA A 489 2.35 -2.87 -16.68
N VAL A 490 1.96 -3.92 -15.94
CA VAL A 490 0.61 -4.00 -15.35
C VAL A 490 0.45 -2.99 -14.22
N ARG A 491 1.52 -2.66 -13.49
CA ARG A 491 1.54 -1.76 -12.33
C ARG A 491 1.73 -0.29 -12.71
N ALA A 492 2.56 -0.02 -13.72
CA ALA A 492 2.76 1.33 -14.25
C ALA A 492 3.41 1.28 -15.64
N PRO A 493 3.26 2.31 -16.50
CA PRO A 493 4.02 2.40 -17.74
C PRO A 493 5.52 2.45 -17.43
N MET A 494 6.29 1.51 -17.99
CA MET A 494 7.73 1.42 -17.74
C MET A 494 8.43 0.67 -18.87
N ASP A 495 9.75 0.83 -18.93
CA ASP A 495 10.59 0.10 -19.86
C ASP A 495 11.04 -1.26 -19.32
N PHE A 496 11.79 -2.01 -20.12
CA PHE A 496 12.30 -3.32 -19.72
C PHE A 496 13.25 -3.27 -18.53
N ALA A 497 14.07 -2.23 -18.38
CA ALA A 497 14.98 -2.12 -17.24
C ALA A 497 14.21 -1.85 -15.95
N GLY A 498 13.24 -0.92 -15.99
CA GLY A 498 12.29 -0.68 -14.91
C GLY A 498 11.49 -1.95 -14.58
N ALA A 499 11.02 -2.67 -15.59
CA ALA A 499 10.26 -3.91 -15.44
C ALA A 499 11.04 -5.05 -14.79
N VAL A 500 12.36 -5.14 -15.04
CA VAL A 500 13.27 -6.09 -14.38
C VAL A 500 13.45 -5.70 -12.91
N ASN A 501 13.71 -4.42 -12.63
CA ASN A 501 13.86 -3.94 -11.26
C ASN A 501 12.58 -4.14 -10.43
N ASP A 502 11.43 -3.85 -11.04
CA ASP A 502 10.12 -4.01 -10.43
C ASP A 502 9.82 -5.49 -10.11
N ALA A 503 10.22 -6.40 -11.00
CA ALA A 503 10.08 -7.83 -10.79
C ALA A 503 10.89 -8.36 -9.60
N TYR A 504 12.09 -7.81 -9.35
CA TYR A 504 12.87 -8.17 -8.15
C TYR A 504 12.12 -7.81 -6.87
N GLY A 505 11.59 -6.59 -6.78
CA GLY A 505 10.84 -6.14 -5.62
C GLY A 505 9.58 -6.98 -5.37
N ALA A 506 8.82 -7.27 -6.43
CA ALA A 506 7.62 -8.11 -6.32
C ALA A 506 7.93 -9.56 -5.89
N ALA A 507 9.02 -10.15 -6.40
CA ALA A 507 9.46 -11.49 -5.99
C ALA A 507 9.87 -11.52 -4.52
N LEU A 508 10.64 -10.53 -4.05
CA LEU A 508 11.04 -10.43 -2.64
C LEU A 508 9.83 -10.25 -1.71
N LYS A 509 8.82 -9.50 -2.13
CA LYS A 509 7.57 -9.36 -1.36
C LYS A 509 6.75 -10.66 -1.34
N ALA A 510 6.68 -11.37 -2.46
CA ALA A 510 6.04 -12.69 -2.53
C ALA A 510 6.70 -13.71 -1.60
N ILE A 511 8.03 -13.69 -1.51
CA ILE A 511 8.82 -14.49 -0.55
C ILE A 511 8.54 -14.03 0.89
N GLN A 512 8.65 -12.73 1.17
CA GLN A 512 8.41 -12.19 2.50
C GLN A 512 7.02 -12.59 3.02
N ALA A 513 6.00 -12.57 2.16
CA ALA A 513 4.64 -12.97 2.54
C ALA A 513 4.60 -14.41 3.06
N VAL A 514 5.07 -15.38 2.27
CA VAL A 514 5.03 -16.79 2.67
C VAL A 514 5.87 -17.05 3.90
N GLU A 515 7.01 -16.37 4.06
CA GLU A 515 7.87 -16.48 5.23
C GLU A 515 7.23 -15.89 6.50
N CYS A 516 6.56 -14.75 6.41
CA CYS A 516 5.81 -14.20 7.55
C CYS A 516 4.66 -15.13 7.94
N ILE A 517 3.91 -15.65 6.97
CA ILE A 517 2.76 -16.54 7.24
C ILE A 517 3.22 -17.85 7.89
N ASP A 518 4.34 -18.41 7.44
CA ASP A 518 4.95 -19.61 8.03
C ASP A 518 5.29 -19.42 9.52
N ARG A 519 5.66 -18.18 9.90
CA ARG A 519 5.92 -17.78 11.29
C ARG A 519 4.66 -17.27 12.03
N GLY A 520 3.48 -17.34 11.42
CA GLY A 520 2.23 -16.81 11.98
C GLY A 520 2.17 -15.28 12.08
N GLU A 521 3.10 -14.58 11.42
CA GLU A 521 3.26 -13.13 11.43
C GLU A 521 2.41 -12.46 10.35
N ALA A 522 1.92 -11.26 10.63
CA ALA A 522 1.37 -10.41 9.60
C ALA A 522 2.44 -9.82 8.69
N VAL A 523 2.02 -9.44 7.49
CA VAL A 523 2.78 -8.59 6.57
C VAL A 523 2.52 -7.11 6.87
N HIS A 524 3.17 -6.21 6.13
CA HIS A 524 2.95 -4.76 6.19
C HIS A 524 1.45 -4.39 6.25
N PRO A 525 0.99 -3.44 7.08
CA PRO A 525 1.78 -2.49 7.88
C PRO A 525 2.39 -3.02 9.19
N ARG A 526 1.81 -4.07 9.78
CA ARG A 526 2.26 -4.62 11.06
C ARG A 526 3.11 -5.87 10.87
N THR A 527 4.19 -5.73 10.10
CA THR A 527 5.12 -6.83 9.81
C THR A 527 5.64 -7.44 11.12
N GLY A 528 5.56 -8.77 11.27
CA GLY A 528 6.00 -9.47 12.47
C GLY A 528 4.93 -9.61 13.57
N ASP A 529 3.76 -8.97 13.42
CA ASP A 529 2.69 -9.07 14.43
C ASP A 529 1.95 -10.40 14.33
N VAL A 530 2.03 -11.19 15.41
CA VAL A 530 1.41 -12.51 15.54
C VAL A 530 -0.03 -12.46 16.09
N ALA A 531 -0.51 -11.32 16.56
CA ALA A 531 -1.80 -11.23 17.24
C ALA A 531 -3.01 -11.42 16.31
N LEU A 532 -3.78 -12.49 16.53
CA LEU A 532 -5.04 -12.79 15.82
C LEU A 532 -6.27 -12.19 16.49
N PRO A 533 -7.28 -11.76 15.69
CA PRO A 533 -8.60 -11.48 16.23
C PRO A 533 -9.29 -12.80 16.61
N GLU A 534 -9.78 -12.86 17.83
CA GLU A 534 -10.63 -13.89 18.39
C GLU A 534 -12.09 -13.44 18.30
N PHE A 535 -12.99 -14.37 18.00
CA PHE A 535 -14.41 -14.08 17.75
C PHE A 535 -15.30 -14.88 18.72
N TYR A 536 -16.10 -14.17 19.51
CA TYR A 536 -17.15 -14.79 20.31
C TYR A 536 -18.47 -14.89 19.52
N LEU A 537 -18.50 -15.81 18.55
CA LEU A 537 -19.55 -15.91 17.53
C LEU A 537 -20.95 -16.16 18.08
N GLU A 538 -21.09 -16.70 19.29
CA GLU A 538 -22.39 -16.92 19.95
C GLU A 538 -23.18 -15.63 20.18
N ARG A 539 -22.49 -14.48 20.24
CA ARG A 539 -23.09 -13.15 20.36
C ARG A 539 -23.23 -12.42 19.03
N CYS A 540 -22.90 -13.06 17.90
CA CYS A 540 -23.00 -12.44 16.60
C CYS A 540 -24.46 -12.17 16.21
N THR A 541 -24.76 -10.93 15.84
CA THR A 541 -26.08 -10.51 15.33
C THR A 541 -26.15 -10.48 13.81
N GLN A 542 -25.13 -10.99 13.10
CA GLN A 542 -25.07 -11.06 11.64
C GLN A 542 -25.26 -9.70 10.95
N CYS A 543 -24.85 -8.60 11.61
CA CYS A 543 -24.99 -7.24 11.09
C CYS A 543 -24.03 -6.89 9.92
N LYS A 544 -23.11 -7.79 9.56
CA LYS A 544 -22.16 -7.70 8.43
C LYS A 544 -21.18 -6.51 8.42
N ARG A 545 -21.21 -5.61 9.41
CA ARG A 545 -20.26 -4.48 9.48
C ARG A 545 -18.79 -4.93 9.42
N CYS A 546 -18.43 -5.97 10.18
CA CYS A 546 -17.04 -6.45 10.20
C CYS A 546 -16.57 -7.06 8.86
N THR A 547 -17.47 -7.70 8.11
CA THR A 547 -17.18 -8.32 6.81
C THR A 547 -17.17 -7.31 5.67
N GLU A 548 -17.98 -6.26 5.77
CA GLU A 548 -18.06 -5.17 4.78
C GLU A 548 -16.96 -4.14 4.95
N GLU A 549 -16.62 -3.79 6.20
CA GLU A 549 -15.63 -2.76 6.50
C GLU A 549 -14.18 -3.31 6.54
N CYS A 550 -13.97 -4.60 6.25
CA CYS A 550 -12.64 -5.18 6.21
C CYS A 550 -11.92 -4.84 4.88
N PRO A 551 -10.88 -3.99 4.89
CA PRO A 551 -10.15 -3.58 3.66
C PRO A 551 -9.48 -4.72 2.90
N PHE A 552 -9.21 -5.84 3.57
CA PHE A 552 -8.41 -6.94 3.03
C PHE A 552 -9.21 -8.20 2.77
N GLY A 553 -10.53 -8.19 3.00
CA GLY A 553 -11.39 -9.35 2.75
C GLY A 553 -11.01 -10.54 3.63
N SER A 554 -10.59 -10.27 4.87
CA SER A 554 -10.15 -11.29 5.83
C SER A 554 -11.31 -12.03 6.49
N LEU A 555 -12.55 -11.60 6.25
CA LEU A 555 -13.76 -12.20 6.80
C LEU A 555 -14.71 -12.52 5.64
N ASP A 556 -14.90 -13.79 5.35
CA ASP A 556 -15.97 -14.27 4.48
C ASP A 556 -17.26 -14.41 5.30
N GLU A 557 -18.35 -14.88 4.69
CA GLU A 557 -19.64 -15.13 5.37
C GLU A 557 -20.09 -16.57 5.14
N ASP A 558 -20.67 -17.20 6.17
CA ASP A 558 -21.46 -18.42 6.00
C ASP A 558 -22.83 -18.10 5.36
N GLU A 559 -23.66 -19.14 5.15
CA GLU A 559 -25.01 -18.98 4.58
C GLU A 559 -25.93 -18.06 5.39
N LYS A 560 -25.69 -17.91 6.69
CA LYS A 560 -26.46 -17.06 7.61
C LYS A 560 -25.88 -15.64 7.72
N GLY A 561 -24.75 -15.35 7.08
CA GLY A 561 -24.03 -14.09 7.23
C GLY A 561 -23.15 -14.00 8.48
N THR A 562 -22.90 -15.12 9.17
CA THR A 562 -21.92 -15.19 10.26
C THR A 562 -20.51 -15.08 9.67
N PRO A 563 -19.61 -14.26 10.24
CA PRO A 563 -18.26 -14.09 9.72
C PRO A 563 -17.44 -15.38 9.79
N LEU A 564 -16.75 -15.71 8.70
CA LEU A 564 -15.76 -16.78 8.57
C LEU A 564 -14.36 -16.19 8.45
N PRO A 565 -13.54 -16.19 9.52
CA PRO A 565 -12.21 -15.59 9.50
C PRO A 565 -11.21 -16.34 8.62
N ASN A 566 -10.41 -15.58 7.89
CA ASN A 566 -9.21 -16.01 7.17
C ASN A 566 -7.97 -15.35 7.82
N PRO A 567 -7.33 -16.01 8.79
CA PRO A 567 -6.13 -15.52 9.48
C PRO A 567 -5.05 -14.95 8.56
N ASN A 568 -4.69 -15.67 7.49
CA ASN A 568 -3.58 -15.31 6.62
C ASN A 568 -3.89 -14.13 5.68
N ARG A 569 -5.16 -13.68 5.60
CA ARG A 569 -5.52 -12.44 4.91
C ARG A 569 -5.45 -11.22 5.84
N CYS A 570 -5.48 -11.43 7.16
CA CYS A 570 -5.60 -10.38 8.18
C CYS A 570 -4.29 -9.58 8.32
N ARG A 571 -4.39 -8.25 8.28
CA ARG A 571 -3.25 -7.33 8.52
C ARG A 571 -3.25 -6.70 9.92
N ARG A 572 -3.96 -7.31 10.88
CA ARG A 572 -4.00 -6.94 12.31
C ARG A 572 -4.50 -5.52 12.64
N CYS A 573 -5.20 -4.87 11.71
CA CYS A 573 -5.63 -3.47 11.86
C CYS A 573 -6.66 -3.22 12.97
N GLY A 574 -7.44 -4.23 13.37
CA GLY A 574 -8.50 -4.11 14.36
C GLY A 574 -9.78 -3.40 13.89
N ILE A 575 -9.93 -3.09 12.59
CA ILE A 575 -11.13 -2.40 12.07
C ILE A 575 -12.42 -3.18 12.36
N CYS A 576 -12.38 -4.51 12.25
CA CYS A 576 -13.52 -5.37 12.59
C CYS A 576 -13.93 -5.29 14.07
N MET A 577 -12.97 -5.07 14.98
CA MET A 577 -13.22 -4.83 16.40
C MET A 577 -13.89 -3.47 16.61
N GLY A 578 -13.39 -2.42 15.96
CA GLY A 578 -14.03 -1.10 16.00
C GLY A 578 -15.46 -1.10 15.43
N ALA A 579 -15.69 -1.88 14.36
CA ALA A 579 -16.97 -1.97 13.66
C ALA A 579 -18.06 -2.72 14.44
N CYS A 580 -17.67 -3.67 15.28
CA CYS A 580 -18.61 -4.61 15.90
C CYS A 580 -19.40 -3.95 17.05
N PRO A 581 -20.74 -3.78 16.93
CA PRO A 581 -21.55 -3.20 18.01
C PRO A 581 -21.65 -4.14 19.22
N GLU A 582 -21.64 -5.45 18.98
CA GLU A 582 -21.71 -6.48 20.02
C GLU A 582 -20.39 -6.73 20.72
N ARG A 583 -19.29 -6.16 20.19
CA ARG A 583 -17.94 -6.25 20.75
C ARG A 583 -17.45 -7.70 20.88
N ILE A 584 -17.75 -8.53 19.87
CA ILE A 584 -17.38 -9.95 19.85
C ILE A 584 -15.96 -10.22 19.35
N VAL A 585 -15.25 -9.19 18.87
CA VAL A 585 -13.91 -9.32 18.29
C VAL A 585 -12.90 -8.74 19.27
N SER A 586 -11.83 -9.46 19.57
CA SER A 586 -10.75 -9.02 20.45
C SER A 586 -9.40 -9.57 20.00
N PHE A 587 -8.31 -8.90 20.33
CA PHE A 587 -6.96 -9.47 20.29
C PHE A 587 -6.46 -9.62 21.72
N LYS A 588 -5.57 -10.60 21.95
CA LYS A 588 -4.95 -10.85 23.26
C LYS A 588 -4.22 -9.63 23.83
N ASP A 589 -3.63 -8.80 22.97
CA ASP A 589 -2.86 -7.60 23.31
C ASP A 589 -3.55 -6.28 22.91
N TYR A 590 -4.73 -6.36 22.30
CA TYR A 590 -5.49 -5.20 21.82
C TYR A 590 -6.99 -5.48 21.75
N SER A 591 -7.75 -4.90 22.68
CA SER A 591 -9.19 -5.10 22.75
C SER A 591 -9.91 -3.88 23.30
N ILE A 592 -11.23 -3.85 23.16
CA ILE A 592 -12.07 -2.80 23.73
C ILE A 592 -11.86 -2.68 25.26
N PRO A 593 -11.88 -3.77 26.05
CA PRO A 593 -11.56 -3.70 27.47
C PRO A 593 -10.12 -3.28 27.79
N ILE A 594 -9.14 -3.59 26.95
CA ILE A 594 -7.72 -3.22 27.18
C ILE A 594 -7.52 -1.71 27.02
N ILE A 595 -8.05 -1.11 25.95
CA ILE A 595 -7.98 0.36 25.79
C ILE A 595 -8.87 1.05 26.84
N GLY A 596 -10.04 0.49 27.11
CA GLY A 596 -10.93 1.00 28.15
C GLY A 596 -10.32 1.00 29.55
N SER A 597 -9.38 0.10 29.88
CA SER A 597 -8.67 0.16 31.16
C SER A 597 -7.68 1.29 31.26
N MET A 598 -7.05 1.70 30.15
CA MET A 598 -6.17 2.87 30.16
C MET A 598 -6.97 4.14 30.50
N ILE A 599 -8.12 4.31 29.85
CA ILE A 599 -9.02 5.46 30.04
C ILE A 599 -9.50 5.54 31.50
N LYS A 600 -9.82 4.38 32.10
CA LYS A 600 -10.39 4.30 33.46
C LYS A 600 -9.33 4.24 34.57
N ALA A 601 -8.05 4.18 34.21
CA ALA A 601 -6.97 4.06 35.19
C ALA A 601 -6.56 5.41 35.78
N LEU A 602 -6.84 6.50 35.08
CA LEU A 602 -6.54 7.84 35.56
C LEU A 602 -7.67 8.35 36.46
N ASP A 603 -7.27 9.05 37.52
CA ASP A 603 -8.19 9.87 38.30
C ASP A 603 -8.39 11.20 37.57
N ILE A 604 -9.64 11.58 37.34
CA ILE A 604 -9.95 12.83 36.65
C ILE A 604 -10.36 13.83 37.72
N PRO A 605 -9.67 14.97 37.84
CA PRO A 605 -9.97 15.94 38.88
C PRO A 605 -11.43 16.41 38.90
N GLU A 606 -12.04 16.36 40.09
CA GLU A 606 -13.43 16.77 40.35
C GLU A 606 -13.59 18.30 40.49
N GLU A 607 -12.51 19.04 40.80
CA GLU A 607 -12.58 20.47 41.10
C GLU A 607 -12.56 21.37 39.84
N PHE A 608 -13.46 22.35 39.81
CA PHE A 608 -13.68 23.30 38.71
C PHE A 608 -12.49 24.21 38.38
N ASP A 609 -11.53 24.36 39.31
CA ASP A 609 -10.33 25.20 39.15
C ASP A 609 -9.13 24.42 38.57
N GLU A 610 -9.25 23.11 38.34
CA GLU A 610 -8.19 22.31 37.75
C GLU A 610 -8.25 22.27 36.22
N LYS A 611 -7.05 22.35 35.62
CA LYS A 611 -6.83 22.39 34.18
C LYS A 611 -7.48 21.18 33.47
N PRO A 612 -7.99 21.35 32.24
CA PRO A 612 -8.79 20.33 31.55
C PRO A 612 -8.06 19.00 31.38
N ARG A 613 -8.79 17.91 31.14
CA ARG A 613 -8.25 16.61 30.75
C ARG A 613 -8.72 16.17 29.39
N VAL A 614 -7.76 15.99 28.48
CA VAL A 614 -8.03 15.64 27.09
C VAL A 614 -7.40 14.31 26.73
N LEU A 615 -8.13 13.53 25.93
CA LEU A 615 -7.65 12.28 25.36
C LEU A 615 -7.41 12.41 23.85
N ALA A 616 -6.23 12.02 23.38
CA ALA A 616 -5.88 11.96 21.96
C ALA A 616 -5.77 10.50 21.49
N PHE A 617 -6.73 10.03 20.70
CA PHE A 617 -6.60 8.76 19.98
C PHE A 617 -5.85 8.97 18.67
N MET A 618 -4.65 8.42 18.56
CA MET A 618 -3.78 8.68 17.41
C MET A 618 -3.48 7.39 16.64
N CYS A 619 -3.61 7.44 15.31
CA CYS A 619 -3.20 6.34 14.45
C CYS A 619 -1.69 6.10 14.57
N GLU A 620 -1.28 4.86 14.83
CA GLU A 620 0.14 4.49 15.00
C GLU A 620 1.01 4.70 13.75
N ASN A 621 0.40 4.82 12.56
CA ASN A 621 1.11 4.77 11.29
C ASN A 621 1.58 6.14 10.80
N ASP A 622 0.72 7.17 10.85
CA ASP A 622 1.09 8.55 10.45
C ASP A 622 1.08 9.51 11.65
N ALA A 623 0.01 9.49 12.45
CA ALA A 623 -0.18 10.48 13.51
C ALA A 623 0.88 10.36 14.62
N VAL A 624 1.13 9.14 15.12
CA VAL A 624 2.17 8.90 16.14
C VAL A 624 3.58 9.22 15.65
N PRO A 625 4.05 8.75 14.47
CA PRO A 625 5.38 9.15 14.01
C PRO A 625 5.50 10.62 13.67
N ALA A 626 4.43 11.27 13.18
CA ALA A 626 4.44 12.71 13.01
C ALA A 626 4.62 13.43 14.36
N LEU A 627 3.97 12.93 15.43
CA LEU A 627 4.16 13.43 16.79
C LEU A 627 5.59 13.20 17.30
N ASP A 628 6.15 12.00 17.07
CA ASP A 628 7.54 11.67 17.44
C ASP A 628 8.55 12.61 16.74
N ILE A 629 8.31 12.96 15.47
CA ILE A 629 9.13 13.94 14.73
C ILE A 629 8.98 15.34 15.34
N ALA A 630 7.75 15.78 15.66
CA ALA A 630 7.53 17.08 16.30
C ALA A 630 8.26 17.18 17.65
N ALA A 631 8.27 16.10 18.44
CA ALA A 631 9.02 15.99 19.68
C ALA A 631 10.54 16.01 19.46
N ALA A 632 11.04 15.34 18.42
CA ALA A 632 12.46 15.39 18.04
C ALA A 632 12.90 16.82 17.69
N HIS A 633 11.99 17.64 17.15
CA HIS A 633 12.17 19.07 16.92
C HIS A 633 11.90 19.96 18.15
N ARG A 634 11.66 19.35 19.33
CA ARG A 634 11.38 20.03 20.62
C ARG A 634 10.15 20.94 20.59
N MET A 635 9.20 20.63 19.72
CA MET A 635 7.91 21.34 19.72
C MET A 635 7.12 20.98 20.97
N LYS A 636 6.43 21.98 21.53
CA LYS A 636 5.65 21.84 22.76
C LYS A 636 4.16 21.75 22.45
N TRP A 637 3.42 21.04 23.28
CA TRP A 637 1.95 21.01 23.28
C TRP A 637 1.45 20.85 24.71
N SER A 638 0.17 21.10 24.93
CA SER A 638 -0.44 21.09 26.26
C SER A 638 -0.17 19.79 27.05
N PRO A 639 0.33 19.86 28.30
CA PRO A 639 0.57 18.68 29.15
C PRO A 639 -0.73 17.98 29.58
N TYR A 640 -1.87 18.60 29.33
CA TYR A 640 -3.20 18.08 29.65
C TYR A 640 -3.74 17.05 28.65
N ILE A 641 -2.99 16.77 27.58
CA ILE A 641 -3.37 15.85 26.50
C ILE A 641 -2.67 14.50 26.69
N ARG A 642 -3.46 13.43 26.76
CA ARG A 642 -2.99 12.06 26.98
C ARG A 642 -3.18 11.26 25.71
N ILE A 643 -2.11 10.69 25.20
CA ILE A 643 -2.11 10.05 23.89
C ILE A 643 -2.29 8.55 24.05
N ILE A 644 -3.31 7.99 23.39
CA ILE A 644 -3.49 6.55 23.24
C ILE A 644 -3.31 6.18 21.76
N PRO A 645 -2.20 5.51 21.41
CA PRO A 645 -2.01 4.96 20.08
C PRO A 645 -3.05 3.87 19.76
N LEU A 646 -3.67 3.97 18.59
CA LEU A 646 -4.53 2.93 18.04
C LEU A 646 -3.83 2.29 16.83
N ARG A 647 -3.99 0.96 16.68
CA ARG A 647 -3.47 0.23 15.51
C ARG A 647 -3.91 0.87 14.21
N CYS A 648 -5.15 1.33 14.16
CA CYS A 648 -5.70 2.11 13.08
C CYS A 648 -6.77 3.04 13.67
N LEU A 649 -6.98 4.23 13.12
CA LEU A 649 -8.14 5.01 13.57
C LEU A 649 -9.47 4.28 13.28
N GLY A 650 -9.52 3.44 12.23
CA GLY A 650 -10.69 2.61 11.92
C GLY A 650 -10.97 1.50 12.94
N SER A 651 -10.05 1.17 13.84
CA SER A 651 -10.31 0.28 14.98
C SER A 651 -10.97 0.98 16.17
N MET A 652 -11.18 2.30 16.07
CA MET A 652 -11.91 3.09 17.05
C MET A 652 -13.31 2.51 17.27
N ASN A 653 -13.61 2.19 18.53
CA ASN A 653 -14.96 1.82 18.96
C ASN A 653 -15.59 2.98 19.73
N VAL A 654 -16.82 3.34 19.39
CA VAL A 654 -17.54 4.48 19.99
C VAL A 654 -17.71 4.36 21.51
N VAL A 655 -17.60 3.15 22.09
CA VAL A 655 -17.68 2.97 23.54
C VAL A 655 -16.53 3.65 24.27
N TRP A 656 -15.34 3.80 23.65
CA TRP A 656 -14.22 4.50 24.29
C TRP A 656 -14.50 5.99 24.45
N ILE A 657 -15.27 6.59 23.54
CA ILE A 657 -15.72 7.99 23.66
C ILE A 657 -16.67 8.11 24.84
N ALA A 658 -17.65 7.22 24.93
CA ALA A 658 -18.60 7.20 26.03
C ALA A 658 -17.91 6.96 27.39
N ASP A 659 -17.01 5.96 27.46
CA ASP A 659 -16.24 5.64 28.66
C ASP A 659 -15.37 6.82 29.11
N ALA A 660 -14.71 7.53 28.19
CA ALA A 660 -13.89 8.70 28.52
C ALA A 660 -14.75 9.88 29.00
N LEU A 661 -15.83 10.22 28.29
CA LEU A 661 -16.71 11.32 28.72
C LEU A 661 -17.40 11.02 30.07
N SER A 662 -17.80 9.77 30.30
CA SER A 662 -18.36 9.35 31.60
C SER A 662 -17.33 9.29 32.73
N ALA A 663 -16.04 9.18 32.40
CA ALA A 663 -14.96 9.27 33.39
C ALA A 663 -14.57 10.71 33.72
N GLY A 664 -15.13 11.72 33.02
CA GLY A 664 -14.89 13.14 33.29
C GLY A 664 -13.91 13.82 32.33
N TYR A 665 -13.40 13.16 31.29
CA TYR A 665 -12.52 13.81 30.31
C TYR A 665 -13.26 14.99 29.63
N ASP A 666 -12.61 16.15 29.54
CA ASP A 666 -13.19 17.38 28.99
C ASP A 666 -13.31 17.38 27.47
N GLY A 667 -12.39 16.68 26.80
CA GLY A 667 -12.33 16.61 25.35
C GLY A 667 -11.62 15.36 24.83
N ILE A 668 -11.96 14.96 23.60
CA ILE A 668 -11.39 13.82 22.90
C ILE A 668 -11.06 14.24 21.48
N ILE A 669 -9.79 14.10 21.08
CA ILE A 669 -9.34 14.33 19.71
C ILE A 669 -8.90 13.02 19.06
N LEU A 670 -9.32 12.79 17.82
CA LEU A 670 -8.99 11.63 17.01
C LEU A 670 -8.12 12.07 15.83
N ILE A 671 -6.89 11.59 15.74
CA ILE A 671 -5.94 11.99 14.68
C ILE A 671 -5.58 10.77 13.83
N GLY A 672 -6.04 10.78 12.57
CA GLY A 672 -5.88 9.71 11.60
C GLY A 672 -4.85 10.00 10.50
N CYS A 673 -4.65 9.03 9.62
CA CYS A 673 -3.96 9.23 8.35
C CYS A 673 -4.86 10.03 7.39
N LYS A 674 -4.26 10.76 6.43
CA LYS A 674 -5.02 11.34 5.31
C LYS A 674 -5.77 10.27 4.51
N TYR A 675 -7.00 10.57 4.12
CA TYR A 675 -7.87 9.76 3.26
C TYR A 675 -8.42 10.62 2.12
N GLY A 676 -9.08 10.02 1.12
CA GLY A 676 -9.59 10.71 -0.07
C GLY A 676 -8.68 10.51 -1.30
N ASP A 677 -8.62 11.49 -2.20
CA ASP A 677 -7.88 11.35 -3.48
C ASP A 677 -6.35 11.42 -3.32
N ASP A 678 -5.86 12.20 -2.33
CA ASP A 678 -4.44 12.33 -1.94
C ASP A 678 -4.15 11.53 -0.65
N TYR A 679 -4.69 10.31 -0.56
CA TYR A 679 -4.66 9.52 0.66
C TYR A 679 -3.25 9.03 1.07
N GLN A 680 -3.10 8.73 2.36
CA GLN A 680 -1.95 8.02 2.96
C GLN A 680 -2.38 6.94 3.96
N CYS A 681 -3.67 6.59 4.00
CA CYS A 681 -4.19 5.65 5.00
C CYS A 681 -3.58 4.25 4.85
N HIS A 682 -2.83 3.83 5.88
CA HIS A 682 -2.10 2.56 5.93
C HIS A 682 -2.98 1.29 5.96
N TYR A 683 -4.29 1.45 6.14
CA TYR A 683 -5.26 0.36 6.04
C TYR A 683 -6.38 0.65 5.05
N VAL A 684 -6.02 1.30 3.94
CA VAL A 684 -6.92 1.63 2.83
C VAL A 684 -7.92 2.73 3.17
N HIS A 685 -8.89 2.43 4.02
CA HIS A 685 -9.99 3.33 4.36
C HIS A 685 -10.24 3.41 5.87
N GLY A 686 -9.25 3.05 6.70
CA GLY A 686 -9.40 3.06 8.16
C GLY A 686 -9.81 4.42 8.73
N SER A 687 -9.13 5.51 8.33
CA SER A 687 -9.46 6.87 8.79
C SER A 687 -10.76 7.40 8.19
N GLU A 688 -11.09 7.02 6.96
CA GLU A 688 -12.37 7.32 6.32
C GLU A 688 -13.53 6.66 7.07
N LEU A 689 -13.42 5.36 7.38
CA LEU A 689 -14.41 4.63 8.17
C LEU A 689 -14.61 5.25 9.56
N ALA A 690 -13.52 5.67 10.22
CA ALA A 690 -13.61 6.36 11.49
C ALA A 690 -14.42 7.66 11.35
N ASN A 691 -14.15 8.45 10.31
CA ASN A 691 -14.89 9.68 10.01
C ASN A 691 -16.38 9.43 9.80
N THR A 692 -16.76 8.44 8.99
CA THR A 692 -18.17 8.07 8.78
C THR A 692 -18.84 7.62 10.08
N ARG A 693 -18.15 6.85 10.93
CA ARG A 693 -18.70 6.45 12.23
C ARG A 693 -18.85 7.64 13.18
N MET A 694 -17.96 8.64 13.10
CA MET A 694 -17.99 9.85 13.92
C MET A 694 -19.19 10.74 13.65
N GLU A 695 -19.75 10.76 12.44
CA GLU A 695 -21.01 11.47 12.15
C GLU A 695 -22.13 11.02 13.11
N ASN A 696 -22.22 9.71 13.39
CA ASN A 696 -23.20 9.17 14.34
C ASN A 696 -22.89 9.52 15.80
N VAL A 697 -21.64 9.79 16.14
CA VAL A 697 -21.25 10.18 17.51
C VAL A 697 -21.71 11.61 17.79
N GLN A 698 -21.59 12.50 16.81
CA GLN A 698 -22.06 13.89 16.94
C GLN A 698 -23.55 13.95 17.26
N ASP A 699 -24.37 13.08 16.67
CA ASP A 699 -25.79 12.97 17.00
C ASP A 699 -26.03 12.44 18.41
N LYS A 700 -25.19 11.53 18.91
CA LYS A 700 -25.28 11.02 20.30
C LYS A 700 -24.87 12.07 21.33
N LEU A 701 -23.86 12.88 21.07
CA LEU A 701 -23.44 13.96 21.98
C LEU A 701 -24.60 14.94 22.21
N LYS A 702 -25.29 15.33 21.13
CA LYS A 702 -26.51 16.16 21.21
C LYS A 702 -27.61 15.53 22.07
N GLN A 703 -27.80 14.22 21.97
CA GLN A 703 -28.78 13.49 22.81
C GLN A 703 -28.39 13.47 24.29
N LEU A 704 -27.09 13.49 24.59
CA LEU A 704 -26.54 13.55 25.95
C LEU A 704 -26.41 14.98 26.48
N VAL A 705 -26.84 16.00 25.72
CA VAL A 705 -26.71 17.42 26.07
C VAL A 705 -25.23 17.81 26.29
N LEU A 706 -24.35 17.25 25.47
CA LEU A 706 -22.93 17.62 25.40
C LEU A 706 -22.65 18.40 24.12
N GLU A 707 -21.69 19.33 24.21
CA GLU A 707 -21.19 20.11 23.08
C GLU A 707 -20.45 19.19 22.10
N THR A 708 -20.76 19.35 20.81
CA THR A 708 -20.18 18.56 19.72
C THR A 708 -18.67 18.76 19.57
N GLU A 709 -18.21 19.95 19.97
CA GLU A 709 -16.84 20.44 19.99
C GLU A 709 -15.94 19.64 20.95
N ARG A 710 -16.52 18.91 21.91
CA ARG A 710 -15.76 18.03 22.81
C ARG A 710 -15.14 16.83 22.10
N VAL A 711 -15.63 16.47 20.90
CA VAL A 711 -15.07 15.34 20.15
C VAL A 711 -14.75 15.75 18.72
N VAL A 712 -13.45 15.89 18.43
CA VAL A 712 -12.96 16.30 17.12
C VAL A 712 -12.22 15.15 16.44
N ILE A 713 -12.44 14.98 15.15
CA ILE A 713 -11.67 14.07 14.30
C ILE A 713 -10.94 14.89 13.24
N THR A 714 -9.66 14.60 13.04
CA THR A 714 -8.80 15.23 12.04
C THR A 714 -7.83 14.21 11.45
N SER A 715 -7.07 14.63 10.43
CA SER A 715 -6.08 13.78 9.78
C SER A 715 -4.81 14.55 9.47
N VAL A 716 -3.69 13.83 9.48
CA VAL A 716 -2.36 14.35 9.13
C VAL A 716 -1.65 13.37 8.21
N SER A 717 -0.80 13.89 7.35
CA SER A 717 0.26 13.10 6.71
C SER A 717 1.54 13.17 7.53
N LEU A 718 2.43 12.18 7.39
CA LEU A 718 3.69 12.14 8.14
C LEU A 718 4.54 13.43 8.00
N ASN A 719 4.52 14.04 6.80
CA ASN A 719 5.24 15.29 6.51
C ASN A 719 4.57 16.55 7.09
N GLU A 720 3.41 16.44 7.73
CA GLU A 720 2.71 17.53 8.42
C GLU A 720 2.94 17.54 9.93
N TRP A 721 3.99 16.88 10.41
CA TRP A 721 4.36 16.83 11.83
C TRP A 721 4.35 18.20 12.52
N ALA A 722 4.73 19.26 11.82
CA ALA A 722 4.74 20.62 12.36
C ALA A 722 3.34 21.16 12.72
N LYS A 723 2.28 20.62 12.12
CA LYS A 723 0.89 21.04 12.38
C LYS A 723 0.30 20.42 13.65
N ILE A 724 0.90 19.37 14.20
CA ILE A 724 0.30 18.65 15.34
C ILE A 724 0.15 19.56 16.57
N PRO A 725 1.15 20.36 16.98
CA PRO A 725 0.98 21.31 18.06
C PRO A 725 -0.09 22.37 17.79
N GLU A 726 -0.23 22.82 16.54
CA GLU A 726 -1.27 23.77 16.13
C GLU A 726 -2.66 23.13 16.29
N ILE A 727 -2.84 21.91 15.80
CA ILE A 727 -4.08 21.12 15.97
C ILE A 727 -4.44 20.94 17.44
N PHE A 728 -3.45 20.64 18.29
CA PHE A 728 -3.68 20.52 19.73
C PHE A 728 -4.03 21.86 20.38
N ALA A 729 -3.35 22.95 20.01
CA ALA A 729 -3.64 24.28 20.53
C ALA A 729 -5.07 24.72 20.16
N GLU A 730 -5.46 24.60 18.89
CA GLU A 730 -6.81 24.90 18.42
C GLU A 730 -7.88 24.06 19.14
N PHE A 731 -7.59 22.78 19.39
CA PHE A 731 -8.51 21.91 20.13
C PHE A 731 -8.65 22.35 21.59
N MET A 732 -7.53 22.66 22.27
CA MET A 732 -7.56 23.13 23.66
C MET A 732 -8.30 24.46 23.82
N GLU A 733 -8.11 25.41 22.90
CA GLU A 733 -8.88 26.67 22.86
C GLU A 733 -10.39 26.39 22.75
N GLY A 734 -10.78 25.40 21.95
CA GLY A 734 -12.17 24.95 21.85
C GLY A 734 -12.70 24.35 23.15
N ILE A 735 -11.90 23.54 23.85
CA ILE A 735 -12.27 22.97 25.15
C ILE A 735 -12.41 24.05 26.23
N ASP A 736 -11.51 25.03 26.26
CA ASP A 736 -11.60 26.16 27.19
C ASP A 736 -12.86 27.00 26.96
N ALA A 737 -13.27 27.16 25.69
CA ALA A 737 -14.50 27.88 25.33
C ALA A 737 -15.78 27.14 25.72
N VAL A 738 -15.76 25.80 25.63
CA VAL A 738 -16.88 24.93 26.01
C VAL A 738 -16.99 24.75 27.53
N GLY A 739 -15.86 24.78 28.22
CA GLY A 739 -15.78 24.59 29.67
C GLY A 739 -15.76 23.11 30.11
N PRO A 740 -15.75 22.87 31.42
CA PRO A 740 -15.54 21.53 31.98
C PRO A 740 -16.66 20.56 31.59
N ASN A 741 -16.33 19.27 31.54
CA ASN A 741 -17.31 18.23 31.26
C ASN A 741 -18.40 18.18 32.35
N PRO A 742 -19.71 18.26 32.02
CA PRO A 742 -20.81 18.20 32.97
C PRO A 742 -20.93 16.89 33.79
N TYR A 743 -20.20 15.84 33.40
CA TYR A 743 -20.13 14.57 34.12
C TYR A 743 -18.99 14.50 35.15
N LYS A 744 -18.21 15.57 35.30
CA LYS A 744 -17.27 15.72 36.44
C LYS A 744 -18.02 15.90 37.75
#